data_AF-A0A6J1FKU8-F1
#
_entry.id   AF-A0A6J1FKU8-F1
#
_cell.length_a   1.000
_cell.length_b   1.000
_cell.length_c   1.000
_cell.angle_alpha   90.00
_cell.angle_beta   90.00
_cell.angle_gamma   90.00
#
_symmetry.space_group_name_H-M   'P 1'
#
loop_
_entity.id
_entity.type
_entity.pdbx_description
1 polymer ?
#
loop_
_entity_poly.entity_id
_entity_poly.type
_entity_poly.pdbx_seq_one_letter_code
_entity_poly.pdbx_strand_id
1 'polypeptide(L)'
;MSDLDRQIEQLKNCETLKEFEVKALCLKAIEILVEESNVQRVDAPVTICGDIHGQFYDLIELFKVGGDCPKSNYLFLGDFVDRGIHSVETFLLLLALKVRYPDRITLIRGNHESRQITQVYGFYDECLCKYDSVNVWKYCTDVFDYLSLSALIENKIFSVHGGLSPAVTTLDQIRTIDRKQEVPHEGAMCDLLWSDPEDIVDGWGLSPRGAGFLFGGSVVTSFNHTNNIDYISRAHQLVMEGFKWMFNNQIVTVWSAPNYCYRCGNVAAILQLDENLNKQFRVFGAAPQVDGMNIGLTLGLNQRNGTLGLSLSECGCNVEHISIHVHGGASWLYQGLVDAFEGKIESTVEDNISKKIGEGVVKLDSSLGSLPREISLAHVAVLNVTFVGSPVLSSSSIEFKIDGLFSPSNKTIVSSYNRGDTEDSSNGISRRENVLDSASRVPFKYLRNETEGSVYCNASAKMLEISLHESVLNSASQVIFEENYMHWIVDKIPDQHLLNTTTWKWIIPLLYRQYPDDDIILNISASSPPSLRLRDQDIAASIYVDMIIEVVNNDEVIPVACISLEVTASFSPVILEKNLVGHVTLEDLSLSLKWSKIGRIHLYLIERTLVGLIKTVVVPFVDLYLLKGVPLPSFHGLALEDVEMAFNSSRIIICSDVALSEGFKQLKASM
;
A
#
# COMPACT_ATOMS: atom_id res chain seq x y z
N MET A 1 -36.81 -4.08 -6.93
CA MET A 1 -35.58 -4.27 -7.73
C MET A 1 -34.76 -5.32 -7.01
N SER A 2 -34.38 -6.42 -7.67
CA SER A 2 -33.54 -7.43 -7.02
C SER A 2 -32.14 -6.86 -6.77
N ASP A 3 -31.40 -7.43 -5.82
CA ASP A 3 -30.03 -6.97 -5.54
C ASP A 3 -29.11 -7.11 -6.77
N LEU A 4 -29.36 -8.12 -7.61
CA LEU A 4 -28.63 -8.33 -8.87
C LEU A 4 -28.98 -7.27 -9.94
N ASP A 5 -30.25 -6.87 -10.06
CA ASP A 5 -30.62 -5.79 -10.99
C ASP A 5 -29.98 -4.45 -10.58
N ARG A 6 -29.85 -4.20 -9.26
CA ARG A 6 -29.10 -3.04 -8.74
C ARG A 6 -27.62 -3.11 -9.07
N GLN A 7 -27.00 -4.26 -8.89
CA GLN A 7 -25.59 -4.46 -9.24
C GLN A 7 -25.35 -4.24 -10.73
N ILE A 8 -26.25 -4.70 -11.61
CA ILE A 8 -26.17 -4.47 -13.06
C ILE A 8 -26.26 -2.98 -13.39
N GLU A 9 -27.22 -2.25 -12.81
CA GLU A 9 -27.36 -0.81 -13.07
C GLU A 9 -26.16 -0.01 -12.53
N GLN A 10 -25.63 -0.38 -11.37
CA GLN A 10 -24.41 0.20 -10.80
C GLN A 10 -23.21 -0.03 -11.72
N LEU A 11 -23.01 -1.27 -12.19
CA LEU A 11 -21.94 -1.62 -13.12
C LEU A 11 -22.10 -0.93 -14.47
N LYS A 12 -23.31 -0.77 -15.00
CA LYS A 12 -23.58 0.00 -16.23
C LYS A 12 -23.17 1.47 -16.13
N ASN A 13 -23.18 2.04 -14.92
CA ASN A 13 -22.69 3.38 -14.64
C ASN A 13 -21.17 3.44 -14.40
N CYS A 14 -20.45 2.33 -14.64
CA CYS A 14 -19.02 2.19 -14.36
C CYS A 14 -18.68 2.37 -12.86
N GLU A 15 -19.60 1.98 -11.97
CA GLU A 15 -19.40 2.04 -10.52
C GLU A 15 -19.02 0.66 -9.96
N THR A 16 -18.02 0.62 -9.08
CA THR A 16 -17.54 -0.63 -8.48
C THR A 16 -18.56 -1.20 -7.49
N LEU A 17 -18.72 -2.52 -7.50
CA LEU A 17 -19.46 -3.24 -6.45
C LEU A 17 -18.62 -3.30 -5.17
N LYS A 18 -19.21 -3.67 -4.03
CA LYS A 18 -18.44 -3.96 -2.81
C LYS A 18 -17.80 -5.35 -2.89
N GLU A 19 -16.67 -5.56 -2.23
CA GLU A 19 -15.95 -6.86 -2.27
C GLU A 19 -16.86 -8.06 -1.95
N PHE A 20 -17.72 -7.96 -0.93
CA PHE A 20 -18.62 -9.07 -0.57
C PHE A 20 -19.70 -9.34 -1.64
N GLU A 21 -20.11 -8.32 -2.39
CA GLU A 21 -21.07 -8.44 -3.50
C GLU A 21 -20.40 -9.13 -4.68
N VAL A 22 -19.16 -8.76 -4.99
CA VAL A 22 -18.33 -9.43 -6.01
C VAL A 22 -18.17 -10.91 -5.67
N LYS A 23 -17.80 -11.23 -4.43
CA LYS A 23 -17.68 -12.61 -3.97
C LYS A 23 -18.97 -13.40 -4.19
N ALA A 24 -20.11 -12.85 -3.79
CA ALA A 24 -21.41 -13.51 -3.95
C ALA A 24 -21.79 -13.69 -5.43
N LEU A 25 -21.45 -12.72 -6.29
CA LEU A 25 -21.68 -12.80 -7.73
C LEU A 25 -20.82 -13.90 -8.37
N CYS A 26 -19.52 -13.95 -8.06
CA CYS A 26 -18.59 -14.97 -8.55
C CYS A 26 -19.04 -16.39 -8.16
N LEU A 27 -19.48 -16.60 -6.91
CA LEU A 27 -19.99 -17.90 -6.46
C LEU A 27 -21.22 -18.35 -7.25
N LYS A 28 -22.19 -17.46 -7.47
CA LYS A 28 -23.37 -17.75 -8.30
C LYS A 28 -23.01 -18.05 -9.75
N ALA A 29 -22.01 -17.36 -10.30
CA ALA A 29 -21.56 -17.64 -11.64
C ALA A 29 -20.91 -19.03 -11.74
N ILE A 30 -20.10 -19.43 -10.76
CA ILE A 30 -19.50 -20.77 -10.71
C ILE A 30 -20.58 -21.86 -10.67
N GLU A 31 -21.65 -21.67 -9.89
CA GLU A 31 -22.80 -22.60 -9.85
C GLU A 31 -23.45 -22.82 -11.22
N ILE A 32 -23.43 -21.81 -12.09
CA ILE A 32 -23.96 -21.91 -13.46
C ILE A 32 -22.92 -22.53 -14.39
N LEU A 33 -21.70 -22.01 -14.37
CA LEU A 33 -20.62 -22.38 -15.31
C LEU A 33 -20.12 -23.81 -15.10
N VAL A 34 -20.30 -24.39 -13.90
CA VAL A 34 -19.91 -25.78 -13.62
C VAL A 34 -20.74 -26.80 -14.41
N GLU A 35 -22.00 -26.46 -14.74
CA GLU A 35 -22.92 -27.28 -15.52
C GLU A 35 -22.73 -27.12 -17.04
N GLU A 36 -21.95 -26.12 -17.47
CA GLU A 36 -21.68 -25.88 -18.89
C GLU A 36 -20.60 -26.82 -19.45
N SER A 37 -20.71 -27.13 -20.75
CA SER A 37 -19.75 -27.97 -21.47
C SER A 37 -18.60 -27.13 -22.03
N ASN A 38 -17.39 -27.70 -22.18
CA ASN A 38 -16.29 -26.98 -22.85
C ASN A 38 -16.64 -26.56 -24.29
N VAL A 39 -17.57 -27.28 -24.92
CA VAL A 39 -18.21 -26.89 -26.17
C VAL A 39 -19.66 -26.59 -25.83
N GLN A 40 -19.96 -25.33 -25.51
CA GLN A 40 -21.28 -24.91 -25.08
C GLN A 40 -22.22 -24.78 -26.28
N ARG A 41 -23.42 -25.37 -26.19
CA ARG A 41 -24.42 -25.22 -27.25
C ARG A 41 -25.07 -23.84 -27.15
N VAL A 42 -25.19 -23.16 -28.29
CA VAL A 42 -25.82 -21.84 -28.39
C VAL A 42 -26.87 -21.90 -29.50
N ASP A 43 -28.08 -21.45 -29.21
CA ASP A 43 -29.18 -21.40 -30.19
C ASP A 43 -29.24 -20.01 -30.85
N ALA A 44 -29.66 -19.97 -32.12
CA ALA A 44 -29.90 -18.73 -32.84
C ALA A 44 -31.28 -18.14 -32.48
N PRO A 45 -31.48 -16.81 -32.56
CA PRO A 45 -30.54 -15.78 -32.98
C PRO A 45 -29.47 -15.49 -31.91
N VAL A 46 -28.26 -15.08 -32.31
CA VAL A 46 -27.17 -14.73 -31.39
C VAL A 46 -26.22 -13.69 -31.98
N THR A 47 -25.71 -12.81 -31.12
CA THR A 47 -24.66 -11.84 -31.46
C THR A 47 -23.32 -12.33 -30.93
N ILE A 48 -22.36 -12.53 -31.82
CA ILE A 48 -20.99 -12.93 -31.48
C ILE A 48 -20.14 -11.67 -31.30
N CYS A 49 -19.47 -11.58 -30.15
CA CYS A 49 -18.60 -10.49 -29.75
C CYS A 49 -17.17 -11.01 -29.60
N GLY A 50 -16.21 -10.36 -30.26
CA GLY A 50 -14.79 -10.63 -30.09
C GLY A 50 -14.22 -10.02 -28.82
N ASP A 51 -12.91 -9.79 -28.82
CA ASP A 51 -12.20 -9.25 -27.65
C ASP A 51 -12.73 -7.88 -27.20
N ILE A 52 -12.69 -7.63 -25.89
CA ILE A 52 -13.14 -6.39 -25.25
C ILE A 52 -11.99 -5.64 -24.54
N HIS A 53 -11.01 -6.36 -24.00
CA HIS A 53 -9.77 -5.79 -23.44
C HIS A 53 -10.00 -4.69 -22.40
N GLY A 54 -10.97 -4.89 -21.49
CA GLY A 54 -11.29 -3.93 -20.43
C GLY A 54 -11.75 -2.54 -20.88
N GLN A 55 -12.12 -2.37 -22.17
CA GLN A 55 -12.61 -1.12 -22.73
C GLN A 55 -14.11 -0.94 -22.42
N PHE A 56 -14.43 -0.63 -21.16
CA PHE A 56 -15.80 -0.61 -20.65
C PHE A 56 -16.77 0.26 -21.47
N TYR A 57 -16.39 1.48 -21.83
CA TYR A 57 -17.29 2.37 -22.58
C TYR A 57 -17.57 1.86 -24.00
N ASP A 58 -16.62 1.15 -24.60
CA ASP A 58 -16.81 0.49 -25.89
C ASP A 58 -17.71 -0.76 -25.75
N LEU A 59 -17.67 -1.46 -24.61
CA LEU A 59 -18.66 -2.51 -24.29
C LEU A 59 -20.08 -1.92 -24.16
N ILE A 60 -20.23 -0.73 -23.57
CA ILE A 60 -21.53 -0.05 -23.52
C ILE A 60 -22.00 0.34 -24.93
N GLU A 61 -21.10 0.81 -25.79
CA GLU A 61 -21.43 1.10 -27.19
C GLU A 61 -21.82 -0.17 -27.96
N LEU A 62 -21.11 -1.29 -27.73
CA LEU A 62 -21.44 -2.60 -28.26
C LEU A 62 -22.88 -3.00 -27.91
N PHE A 63 -23.35 -2.78 -26.66
CA PHE A 63 -24.74 -3.06 -26.29
C PHE A 63 -25.75 -2.12 -26.97
N LYS A 64 -25.41 -0.85 -27.22
CA LYS A 64 -26.28 0.04 -28.00
C LYS A 64 -26.42 -0.42 -29.45
N VAL A 65 -25.33 -0.90 -30.04
CA VAL A 65 -25.30 -1.37 -31.45
C VAL A 65 -25.95 -2.75 -31.60
N GLY A 66 -25.69 -3.67 -30.67
CA GLY A 66 -26.21 -5.05 -30.68
C GLY A 66 -27.59 -5.24 -30.02
N GLY A 67 -28.04 -4.28 -29.22
CA GLY A 67 -29.29 -4.30 -28.46
C GLY A 67 -29.15 -4.89 -27.06
N ASP A 68 -29.86 -4.32 -26.08
CA ASP A 68 -29.72 -4.75 -24.68
C ASP A 68 -30.20 -6.18 -24.39
N CYS A 69 -29.48 -6.89 -23.52
CA CYS A 69 -29.97 -8.10 -22.87
C CYS A 69 -31.16 -7.77 -21.93
N PRO A 70 -32.27 -8.54 -21.91
CA PRO A 70 -32.45 -9.88 -22.50
C PRO A 70 -33.10 -9.91 -23.90
N LYS A 71 -33.21 -8.78 -24.61
CA LYS A 71 -33.80 -8.74 -25.95
C LYS A 71 -32.90 -9.39 -26.99
N SER A 72 -31.58 -9.27 -26.80
CA SER A 72 -30.55 -9.89 -27.63
C SER A 72 -29.81 -11.00 -26.87
N ASN A 73 -29.46 -12.07 -27.58
CA ASN A 73 -28.57 -13.13 -27.10
C ASN A 73 -27.13 -12.81 -27.49
N TYR A 74 -26.18 -13.13 -26.62
CA TYR A 74 -24.77 -12.84 -26.82
C TYR A 74 -23.86 -14.05 -26.56
N LEU A 75 -22.84 -14.18 -27.41
CA LEU A 75 -21.69 -15.04 -27.23
C LEU A 75 -20.43 -14.18 -27.23
N PHE A 76 -19.75 -14.07 -26.08
CA PHE A 76 -18.49 -13.33 -25.97
C PHE A 76 -17.31 -14.28 -26.03
N LEU A 77 -16.35 -13.98 -26.92
CA LEU A 77 -15.25 -14.87 -27.30
C LEU A 77 -13.99 -14.74 -26.43
N GLY A 78 -14.09 -14.36 -25.16
CA GLY A 78 -12.94 -14.20 -24.26
C GLY A 78 -12.26 -12.83 -24.35
N ASP A 79 -11.15 -12.67 -23.62
CA ASP A 79 -10.39 -11.43 -23.48
C ASP A 79 -11.28 -10.26 -23.04
N PHE A 80 -11.98 -10.48 -21.92
CA PHE A 80 -12.81 -9.50 -21.25
C PHE A 80 -11.96 -8.48 -20.51
N VAL A 81 -10.82 -8.93 -20.00
CA VAL A 81 -9.80 -8.16 -19.28
C VAL A 81 -8.52 -8.12 -20.11
N ASP A 82 -7.79 -7.00 -20.10
CA ASP A 82 -6.43 -6.81 -20.67
C ASP A 82 -6.22 -5.32 -20.95
N ARG A 83 -5.19 -4.67 -20.38
CA ARG A 83 -4.71 -3.30 -20.74
C ARG A 83 -5.72 -2.13 -20.68
N GLY A 84 -7.02 -2.37 -20.69
CA GLY A 84 -8.06 -1.38 -20.49
C GLY A 84 -8.21 -0.99 -19.03
N ILE A 85 -8.61 0.26 -18.81
CA ILE A 85 -8.62 0.92 -17.49
C ILE A 85 -9.76 0.37 -16.58
N HIS A 86 -10.73 -0.33 -17.17
CA HIS A 86 -11.98 -0.75 -16.53
C HIS A 86 -12.25 -2.25 -16.70
N SER A 87 -11.21 -3.09 -16.60
CA SER A 87 -11.37 -4.54 -16.76
C SER A 87 -12.23 -5.16 -15.65
N VAL A 88 -12.20 -4.61 -14.43
CA VAL A 88 -13.09 -5.01 -13.33
C VAL A 88 -14.55 -4.81 -13.68
N GLU A 89 -14.96 -3.59 -14.05
CA GLU A 89 -16.36 -3.30 -14.35
C GLU A 89 -16.82 -4.05 -15.61
N THR A 90 -15.93 -4.15 -16.61
CA THR A 90 -16.18 -4.90 -17.86
C THR A 90 -16.53 -6.35 -17.57
N PHE A 91 -15.65 -7.06 -16.84
CA PHE A 91 -15.88 -8.47 -16.54
C PHE A 91 -17.06 -8.67 -15.60
N LEU A 92 -17.18 -7.86 -14.54
CA LEU A 92 -18.28 -7.99 -13.58
C LEU A 92 -19.64 -7.69 -14.21
N LEU A 93 -19.73 -6.77 -15.17
CA LEU A 93 -20.97 -6.51 -15.92
C LEU A 93 -21.39 -7.73 -16.74
N LEU A 94 -20.45 -8.32 -17.49
CA LEU A 94 -20.69 -9.54 -18.26
C LEU A 94 -21.10 -10.70 -17.35
N LEU A 95 -20.44 -10.84 -16.20
CA LEU A 95 -20.72 -11.87 -15.22
C LEU A 95 -22.10 -11.69 -14.55
N ALA A 96 -22.47 -10.45 -14.20
CA ALA A 96 -23.78 -10.13 -13.65
C ALA A 96 -24.90 -10.42 -14.66
N LEU A 97 -24.68 -10.07 -15.93
CA LEU A 97 -25.62 -10.42 -17.01
C LEU A 97 -25.72 -11.93 -17.23
N LYS A 98 -24.60 -12.67 -17.13
CA LYS A 98 -24.60 -14.14 -17.17
C LYS A 98 -25.42 -14.75 -16.04
N VAL A 99 -25.22 -14.29 -14.79
CA VAL A 99 -25.99 -14.78 -13.65
C VAL A 99 -27.47 -14.43 -13.78
N ARG A 100 -27.79 -13.26 -14.32
CA ARG A 100 -29.16 -12.79 -14.47
C ARG A 100 -29.92 -13.46 -15.61
N TYR A 101 -29.22 -13.77 -16.70
CA TYR A 101 -29.77 -14.31 -17.94
C TYR A 101 -28.88 -15.45 -18.48
N PRO A 102 -28.81 -16.59 -17.77
CA PRO A 102 -27.87 -17.67 -18.07
C PRO A 102 -28.03 -18.24 -19.49
N ASP A 103 -29.26 -18.27 -20.01
CA ASP A 103 -29.58 -18.77 -21.36
C ASP A 103 -29.37 -17.73 -22.47
N ARG A 104 -29.02 -16.48 -22.13
CA ARG A 104 -28.90 -15.36 -23.06
C ARG A 104 -27.48 -14.86 -23.23
N ILE A 105 -26.62 -15.07 -22.23
CA ILE A 105 -25.22 -14.69 -22.25
C ILE A 105 -24.38 -15.96 -22.19
N THR A 106 -23.55 -16.18 -23.20
CA THR A 106 -22.53 -17.23 -23.20
C THR A 106 -21.15 -16.56 -23.16
N LEU A 107 -20.31 -16.98 -22.21
CA LEU A 107 -18.95 -16.49 -22.04
C LEU A 107 -18.00 -17.67 -22.26
N ILE A 108 -17.08 -17.54 -23.22
CA ILE A 108 -15.98 -18.50 -23.36
C ILE A 108 -14.67 -17.88 -22.89
N ARG A 109 -13.72 -18.72 -22.47
CA ARG A 109 -12.43 -18.30 -21.93
C ARG A 109 -11.52 -17.76 -23.04
N GLY A 110 -10.87 -16.62 -22.81
CA GLY A 110 -9.76 -16.12 -23.62
C GLY A 110 -8.41 -16.38 -22.96
N ASN A 111 -7.33 -15.96 -23.61
CA ASN A 111 -5.99 -16.16 -23.04
C ASN A 111 -5.70 -15.18 -21.89
N HIS A 112 -6.41 -14.05 -21.81
CA HIS A 112 -6.29 -13.10 -20.70
C HIS A 112 -7.13 -13.49 -19.47
N GLU A 113 -8.04 -14.47 -19.57
CA GLU A 113 -8.69 -15.09 -18.42
C GLU A 113 -7.77 -16.14 -17.73
N SER A 114 -6.57 -15.70 -17.34
CA SER A 114 -5.49 -16.49 -16.73
C SER A 114 -4.86 -15.71 -15.57
N ARG A 115 -4.50 -16.40 -14.48
CA ARG A 115 -3.79 -15.78 -13.34
C ARG A 115 -2.44 -15.22 -13.77
N GLN A 116 -1.69 -15.94 -14.60
CA GLN A 116 -0.36 -15.51 -15.05
C GLN A 116 -0.45 -14.26 -15.91
N ILE A 117 -1.38 -14.23 -16.88
CA ILE A 117 -1.53 -13.12 -17.82
C ILE A 117 -2.08 -11.87 -17.12
N THR A 118 -3.04 -12.03 -16.21
CA THR A 118 -3.63 -10.89 -15.48
C THR A 118 -2.68 -10.19 -14.51
N GLN A 119 -1.64 -10.89 -14.03
CA GLN A 119 -0.56 -10.29 -13.22
C GLN A 119 0.41 -9.45 -14.06
N VAL A 120 0.49 -9.67 -15.36
CA VAL A 120 1.40 -8.93 -16.26
C VAL A 120 0.68 -7.76 -16.94
N TYR A 121 -0.62 -7.90 -17.22
CA TYR A 121 -1.37 -6.94 -18.04
C TYR A 121 -2.48 -6.19 -17.28
N GLY A 122 -2.22 -5.89 -16.01
CA GLY A 122 -2.91 -4.83 -15.26
C GLY A 122 -4.21 -5.20 -14.54
N PHE A 123 -4.83 -6.35 -14.81
CA PHE A 123 -6.08 -6.72 -14.12
C PHE A 123 -5.88 -7.03 -12.62
N TYR A 124 -4.76 -7.68 -12.27
CA TYR A 124 -4.39 -7.88 -10.86
C TYR A 124 -4.27 -6.54 -10.12
N ASP A 125 -3.57 -5.61 -10.75
CA ASP A 125 -3.27 -4.29 -10.22
C ASP A 125 -4.53 -3.44 -10.08
N GLU A 126 -5.41 -3.47 -11.08
CA GLU A 126 -6.70 -2.78 -11.06
C GLU A 126 -7.57 -3.26 -9.89
N CYS A 127 -7.64 -4.58 -9.65
CA CYS A 127 -8.38 -5.15 -8.53
C CYS A 127 -7.80 -4.68 -7.18
N LEU A 128 -6.46 -4.70 -7.04
CA LEU A 128 -5.79 -4.24 -5.83
C LEU A 128 -6.08 -2.75 -5.57
N CYS A 129 -5.96 -1.91 -6.60
CA CYS A 129 -6.17 -0.47 -6.53
C CYS A 129 -7.61 -0.09 -6.15
N LYS A 130 -8.62 -0.76 -6.75
CA LYS A 130 -10.04 -0.43 -6.52
C LYS A 130 -10.59 -0.92 -5.19
N TYR A 131 -10.03 -1.99 -4.63
CA TYR A 131 -10.59 -2.66 -3.45
C TYR A 131 -9.66 -2.68 -2.24
N ASP A 132 -8.42 -2.19 -2.36
CA ASP A 132 -7.37 -2.30 -1.34
C ASP A 132 -7.15 -3.76 -0.88
N SER A 133 -7.37 -4.70 -1.81
CA SER A 133 -7.49 -6.12 -1.53
C SER A 133 -7.33 -6.94 -2.81
N VAL A 134 -6.53 -8.01 -2.75
CA VAL A 134 -6.37 -8.96 -3.87
C VAL A 134 -7.54 -9.95 -3.99
N ASN A 135 -8.52 -9.90 -3.07
CA ASN A 135 -9.58 -10.90 -3.01
C ASN A 135 -10.49 -10.85 -4.24
N VAL A 136 -10.80 -9.67 -4.77
CA VAL A 136 -11.59 -9.55 -6.00
C VAL A 136 -10.91 -10.23 -7.19
N TRP A 137 -9.59 -10.03 -7.35
CA TRP A 137 -8.82 -10.74 -8.37
C TRP A 137 -8.88 -12.27 -8.18
N LYS A 138 -8.76 -12.76 -6.94
CA LYS A 138 -8.91 -14.20 -6.65
C LYS A 138 -10.30 -14.71 -7.03
N TYR A 139 -11.36 -14.01 -6.62
CA TYR A 139 -12.74 -14.42 -6.95
C TYR A 139 -12.99 -14.44 -8.47
N CYS A 140 -12.49 -13.45 -9.21
CA CYS A 140 -12.61 -13.41 -10.67
C CYS A 140 -11.80 -14.52 -11.35
N THR A 141 -10.55 -14.74 -10.92
CA THR A 141 -9.70 -15.80 -11.50
C THR A 141 -10.20 -17.20 -11.17
N ASP A 142 -10.84 -17.39 -10.02
CA ASP A 142 -11.53 -18.64 -9.71
C ASP A 142 -12.73 -18.89 -10.65
N VAL A 143 -13.43 -17.83 -11.09
CA VAL A 143 -14.48 -17.94 -12.13
C VAL A 143 -13.88 -18.32 -13.49
N PHE A 144 -12.70 -17.77 -13.85
CA PHE A 144 -12.06 -18.03 -15.15
C PHE A 144 -11.84 -19.51 -15.42
N ASP A 145 -11.53 -20.29 -14.38
CA ASP A 145 -11.33 -21.75 -14.49
C ASP A 145 -12.60 -22.50 -14.92
N TYR A 146 -13.78 -21.92 -14.73
CA TYR A 146 -15.05 -22.54 -15.09
C TYR A 146 -15.58 -22.11 -16.45
N LEU A 147 -15.01 -21.07 -17.07
CA LEU A 147 -15.43 -20.58 -18.38
C LEU A 147 -15.25 -21.66 -19.46
N SER A 148 -16.27 -21.86 -20.27
CA SER A 148 -16.26 -22.81 -21.39
C SER A 148 -15.13 -22.46 -22.39
N LEU A 149 -14.52 -23.46 -23.02
CA LEU A 149 -13.39 -23.22 -23.95
C LEU A 149 -13.84 -22.80 -25.35
N SER A 150 -15.08 -23.12 -25.71
CA SER A 150 -15.65 -22.91 -27.04
C SER A 150 -17.18 -23.02 -27.01
N ALA A 151 -17.82 -22.62 -28.10
CA ALA A 151 -19.24 -22.78 -28.31
C ALA A 151 -19.55 -23.37 -29.69
N LEU A 152 -20.73 -23.96 -29.84
CA LEU A 152 -21.24 -24.49 -31.08
C LEU A 152 -22.66 -23.94 -31.31
N ILE A 153 -22.78 -23.07 -32.31
CA ILE A 153 -24.03 -22.40 -32.65
C ILE A 153 -24.80 -23.24 -33.67
N GLU A 154 -26.03 -23.62 -33.36
CA GLU A 154 -26.92 -24.43 -34.23
C GLU A 154 -26.27 -25.71 -34.80
N ASN A 155 -25.27 -26.29 -34.11
CA ASN A 155 -24.45 -27.40 -34.61
C ASN A 155 -23.72 -27.12 -35.94
N LYS A 156 -23.56 -25.84 -36.31
CA LYS A 156 -23.04 -25.42 -37.61
C LYS A 156 -21.87 -24.47 -37.54
N ILE A 157 -21.74 -23.67 -36.48
CA ILE A 157 -20.68 -22.66 -36.38
C ILE A 157 -19.91 -22.93 -35.11
N PHE A 158 -18.62 -23.24 -35.24
CA PHE A 158 -17.74 -23.44 -34.11
C PHE A 158 -17.11 -22.12 -33.70
N SER A 159 -17.23 -21.77 -32.43
CA SER A 159 -16.73 -20.52 -31.89
C SER A 159 -15.67 -20.77 -30.83
N VAL A 160 -14.50 -20.16 -30.98
CA VAL A 160 -13.34 -20.32 -30.07
C VAL A 160 -12.62 -18.99 -29.94
N HIS A 161 -11.94 -18.73 -28.82
CA HIS A 161 -11.21 -17.46 -28.64
C HIS A 161 -10.03 -17.34 -29.62
N GLY A 162 -9.02 -18.19 -29.44
CA GLY A 162 -7.86 -18.28 -30.31
C GLY A 162 -8.18 -19.11 -31.54
N GLY A 163 -7.64 -20.32 -31.62
CA GLY A 163 -7.66 -21.09 -32.86
C GLY A 163 -7.85 -22.58 -32.68
N LEU A 164 -7.29 -23.34 -33.62
CA LEU A 164 -7.29 -24.79 -33.58
C LEU A 164 -6.02 -25.31 -32.89
N SER A 165 -6.06 -26.56 -32.42
CA SER A 165 -4.90 -27.26 -31.84
C SER A 165 -4.50 -28.46 -32.70
N PRO A 166 -3.19 -28.73 -32.90
CA PRO A 166 -2.74 -29.96 -33.56
C PRO A 166 -3.10 -31.23 -32.77
N ALA A 167 -3.36 -31.10 -31.46
CA ALA A 167 -3.78 -32.20 -30.60
C ALA A 167 -5.29 -32.49 -30.68
N VAL A 168 -6.08 -31.66 -31.35
CA VAL A 168 -7.54 -31.74 -31.41
C VAL A 168 -8.03 -31.74 -32.86
N THR A 169 -8.66 -32.84 -33.27
CA THR A 169 -9.28 -32.98 -34.59
C THR A 169 -10.81 -33.00 -34.51
N THR A 170 -11.38 -33.24 -33.33
CA THR A 170 -12.83 -33.35 -33.12
C THR A 170 -13.35 -32.48 -31.98
N LEU A 171 -14.60 -32.03 -32.06
CA LEU A 171 -15.26 -31.30 -30.97
C LEU A 171 -15.38 -32.13 -29.69
N ASP A 172 -15.52 -33.46 -29.82
CA ASP A 172 -15.59 -34.37 -28.66
C ASP A 172 -14.30 -34.37 -27.84
N GLN A 173 -13.13 -34.25 -28.48
CA GLN A 173 -11.87 -34.10 -27.75
C GLN A 173 -11.85 -32.82 -26.90
N ILE A 174 -12.39 -31.71 -27.42
CA ILE A 174 -12.50 -30.45 -26.65
C ILE A 174 -13.39 -30.65 -25.42
N ARG A 175 -14.51 -31.39 -25.56
CA ARG A 175 -15.43 -31.70 -24.45
C ARG A 175 -14.76 -32.46 -23.30
N THR A 176 -13.69 -33.20 -23.58
CA THR A 176 -12.96 -34.00 -22.58
C THR A 176 -11.82 -33.27 -21.87
N ILE A 177 -11.45 -32.07 -22.30
CA ILE A 177 -10.38 -31.28 -21.66
C ILE A 177 -10.79 -30.92 -20.23
N ASP A 178 -9.91 -31.12 -19.25
CA ASP A 178 -10.14 -30.59 -17.91
C ASP A 178 -9.86 -29.09 -17.91
N ARG A 179 -10.92 -28.27 -17.96
CA ARG A 179 -10.79 -26.80 -18.01
C ARG A 179 -10.61 -26.14 -16.64
N LYS A 180 -10.94 -26.85 -15.54
CA LYS A 180 -11.07 -26.31 -14.16
C LYS A 180 -9.71 -26.13 -13.48
N GLN A 181 -8.81 -25.50 -14.20
CA GLN A 181 -7.43 -25.26 -13.81
C GLN A 181 -6.90 -24.01 -14.49
N GLU A 182 -5.75 -23.54 -14.02
CA GLU A 182 -4.97 -22.52 -14.70
C GLU A 182 -4.58 -22.98 -16.10
N VAL A 183 -4.54 -22.05 -17.07
CA VAL A 183 -4.15 -22.37 -18.45
C VAL A 183 -2.72 -22.95 -18.47
N PRO A 184 -2.51 -24.17 -18.98
CA PRO A 184 -1.18 -24.75 -19.09
C PRO A 184 -0.31 -23.98 -20.10
N HIS A 185 1.01 -24.12 -19.98
CA HIS A 185 1.95 -23.51 -20.94
C HIS A 185 1.93 -24.18 -22.33
N GLU A 186 1.45 -25.42 -22.44
CA GLU A 186 1.38 -26.20 -23.68
C GLU A 186 0.15 -27.13 -23.69
N GLY A 187 -0.19 -27.65 -24.88
CA GLY A 187 -1.27 -28.61 -25.09
C GLY A 187 -2.59 -27.99 -25.52
N ALA A 188 -3.60 -28.84 -25.69
CA ALA A 188 -4.86 -28.47 -26.38
C ALA A 188 -5.54 -27.22 -25.82
N MET A 189 -5.59 -27.05 -24.49
CA MET A 189 -6.20 -25.86 -23.89
C MET A 189 -5.41 -24.58 -24.19
N CYS A 190 -4.07 -24.63 -24.09
CA CYS A 190 -3.21 -23.50 -24.47
C CYS A 190 -3.41 -23.16 -25.95
N ASP A 191 -3.37 -24.16 -26.82
CA ASP A 191 -3.49 -23.98 -28.26
C ASP A 191 -4.81 -23.36 -28.69
N LEU A 192 -5.94 -23.78 -28.11
CA LEU A 192 -7.27 -23.21 -28.41
C LEU A 192 -7.35 -21.73 -28.02
N LEU A 193 -6.59 -21.28 -27.02
CA LEU A 193 -6.57 -19.89 -26.56
C LEU A 193 -5.52 -19.03 -27.28
N TRP A 194 -4.43 -19.60 -27.79
CA TRP A 194 -3.27 -18.85 -28.30
C TRP A 194 -2.97 -19.00 -29.80
N SER A 195 -3.57 -19.99 -30.48
CA SER A 195 -3.24 -20.27 -31.89
C SER A 195 -3.90 -19.29 -32.85
N ASP A 196 -3.28 -19.07 -34.01
CA ASP A 196 -3.61 -18.02 -34.98
C ASP A 196 -3.68 -18.53 -36.44
N PRO A 197 -4.70 -18.18 -37.25
CA PRO A 197 -4.67 -18.46 -38.69
C PRO A 197 -3.61 -17.60 -39.39
N GLU A 198 -2.93 -18.18 -40.38
CA GLU A 198 -1.94 -17.46 -41.20
C GLU A 198 -2.08 -17.84 -42.68
N ASP A 199 -2.09 -16.84 -43.57
CA ASP A 199 -2.28 -17.02 -45.01
C ASP A 199 -1.05 -17.67 -45.68
N ILE A 200 0.14 -17.43 -45.12
CA ILE A 200 1.43 -17.89 -45.66
C ILE A 200 1.74 -19.34 -45.28
N VAL A 201 1.15 -19.85 -44.20
CA VAL A 201 1.37 -21.21 -43.71
C VAL A 201 0.32 -22.15 -44.31
N ASP A 202 0.75 -23.26 -44.90
CA ASP A 202 -0.14 -24.37 -45.23
C ASP A 202 0.13 -25.52 -44.25
N GLY A 203 -0.88 -25.96 -43.50
CA GLY A 203 -0.70 -26.88 -42.36
C GLY A 203 -0.46 -26.15 -41.04
N TRP A 204 0.46 -26.65 -40.21
CA TRP A 204 0.81 -26.09 -38.91
C TRP A 204 2.17 -25.40 -38.93
N GLY A 205 2.30 -24.29 -38.22
CA GLY A 205 3.55 -23.53 -38.04
C GLY A 205 3.77 -23.12 -36.59
N LEU A 206 5.01 -22.76 -36.25
CA LEU A 206 5.33 -22.27 -34.91
C LEU A 206 4.79 -20.85 -34.71
N SER A 207 4.14 -20.61 -33.56
CA SER A 207 3.64 -19.29 -33.20
C SER A 207 4.77 -18.37 -32.73
N PRO A 208 4.83 -17.12 -33.23
CA PRO A 208 5.78 -16.12 -32.72
C PRO A 208 5.45 -15.65 -31.31
N ARG A 209 4.26 -16.00 -30.77
CA ARG A 209 3.82 -15.63 -29.41
C ARG A 209 4.53 -16.42 -28.31
N GLY A 210 5.21 -17.52 -28.66
CA GLY A 210 5.78 -18.45 -27.69
C GLY A 210 4.76 -19.40 -27.04
N ALA A 211 3.50 -19.34 -27.48
CA ALA A 211 2.39 -20.23 -27.09
C ALA A 211 1.45 -20.44 -28.29
N GLY A 212 0.80 -21.60 -28.36
CA GLY A 212 -0.04 -22.02 -29.48
C GLY A 212 0.71 -22.19 -30.81
N PHE A 213 -0.04 -22.25 -31.90
CA PHE A 213 0.47 -22.52 -33.25
C PHE A 213 -0.09 -21.54 -34.29
N LEU A 214 0.63 -21.38 -35.40
CA LEU A 214 0.05 -20.85 -36.63
C LEU A 214 -0.62 -21.98 -37.40
N PHE A 215 -1.74 -21.72 -38.07
CA PHE A 215 -2.42 -22.72 -38.90
C PHE A 215 -2.98 -22.17 -40.22
N GLY A 216 -2.89 -23.00 -41.26
CA GLY A 216 -3.33 -22.67 -42.61
C GLY A 216 -4.73 -23.15 -42.97
N GLY A 217 -5.16 -22.81 -44.19
CA GLY A 217 -6.49 -23.14 -44.71
C GLY A 217 -6.78 -24.64 -44.82
N SER A 218 -5.77 -25.49 -45.05
CA SER A 218 -5.92 -26.95 -45.08
C SER A 218 -6.33 -27.53 -43.72
N VAL A 219 -5.80 -26.97 -42.62
CA VAL A 219 -6.18 -27.35 -41.25
C VAL A 219 -7.64 -26.98 -40.99
N VAL A 220 -8.03 -25.74 -41.36
CA VAL A 220 -9.42 -25.27 -41.22
C VAL A 220 -10.38 -26.12 -42.03
N THR A 221 -10.06 -26.40 -43.30
CA THR A 221 -10.91 -27.23 -44.18
C THR A 221 -11.10 -28.64 -43.61
N SER A 222 -10.01 -29.26 -43.15
CA SER A 222 -10.05 -30.60 -42.55
C SER A 222 -10.87 -30.64 -41.27
N PHE A 223 -10.68 -29.66 -40.38
CA PHE A 223 -11.43 -29.56 -39.13
C PHE A 223 -12.92 -29.33 -39.38
N ASN A 224 -13.28 -28.41 -40.29
CA ASN A 224 -14.68 -28.11 -40.61
C ASN A 224 -15.39 -29.33 -41.20
N HIS A 225 -14.75 -30.02 -42.15
CA HIS A 225 -15.29 -31.24 -42.76
C HIS A 225 -15.45 -32.36 -41.72
N THR A 226 -14.45 -32.60 -40.88
CA THR A 226 -14.47 -33.66 -39.85
C THR A 226 -15.59 -33.45 -38.84
N ASN A 227 -15.86 -32.20 -38.47
CA ASN A 227 -16.84 -31.85 -37.45
C ASN A 227 -18.21 -31.44 -38.01
N ASN A 228 -18.39 -31.50 -39.34
CA ASN A 228 -19.63 -31.13 -40.04
C ASN A 228 -20.13 -29.71 -39.69
N ILE A 229 -19.19 -28.76 -39.57
CA ILE A 229 -19.45 -27.34 -39.33
C ILE A 229 -19.20 -26.54 -40.61
N ASP A 230 -19.91 -25.44 -40.76
CA ASP A 230 -19.85 -24.59 -41.95
C ASP A 230 -18.62 -23.67 -41.92
N TYR A 231 -18.32 -23.07 -40.76
CA TYR A 231 -17.15 -22.23 -40.56
C TYR A 231 -16.81 -22.05 -39.07
N ILE A 232 -15.64 -21.49 -38.79
CA ILE A 232 -15.15 -21.14 -37.45
C ILE A 232 -15.30 -19.62 -37.22
N SER A 233 -15.84 -19.19 -36.08
CA SER A 233 -15.75 -17.80 -35.63
C SER A 233 -14.76 -17.68 -34.47
N ARG A 234 -13.84 -16.74 -34.55
CA ARG A 234 -12.82 -16.53 -33.50
C ARG A 234 -12.53 -15.07 -33.23
N ALA A 235 -11.62 -14.81 -32.29
CA ALA A 235 -11.15 -13.49 -31.93
C ALA A 235 -9.60 -13.48 -31.81
N HIS A 236 -9.01 -12.83 -30.80
CA HIS A 236 -7.58 -12.86 -30.40
C HIS A 236 -6.55 -12.16 -31.32
N GLN A 237 -6.82 -12.04 -32.63
CA GLN A 237 -5.95 -11.28 -33.54
C GLN A 237 -6.58 -9.93 -33.87
N LEU A 238 -5.83 -8.85 -33.65
CA LEU A 238 -6.23 -7.50 -34.03
C LEU A 238 -6.59 -7.46 -35.52
N VAL A 239 -7.79 -6.97 -35.82
CA VAL A 239 -8.26 -6.71 -37.18
C VAL A 239 -8.61 -5.23 -37.32
N MET A 240 -7.97 -4.54 -38.27
CA MET A 240 -8.13 -3.09 -38.46
C MET A 240 -9.56 -2.70 -38.82
N GLU A 241 -10.22 -3.53 -39.63
CA GLU A 241 -11.59 -3.34 -40.11
C GLU A 241 -12.66 -3.93 -39.17
N GLY A 242 -12.26 -4.41 -38.00
CA GLY A 242 -13.14 -5.03 -37.00
C GLY A 242 -13.49 -6.51 -37.27
N PHE A 243 -13.38 -7.00 -38.50
CA PHE A 243 -13.51 -8.43 -38.80
C PHE A 243 -12.77 -8.83 -40.09
N LYS A 244 -12.29 -10.09 -40.16
CA LYS A 244 -11.56 -10.62 -41.33
C LYS A 244 -11.99 -12.06 -41.61
N TRP A 245 -12.39 -12.33 -42.85
CA TRP A 245 -12.56 -13.69 -43.36
C TRP A 245 -11.27 -14.22 -43.97
N MET A 246 -10.97 -15.48 -43.73
CA MET A 246 -9.82 -16.17 -44.32
C MET A 246 -10.24 -17.52 -44.92
N PHE A 247 -9.36 -18.06 -45.79
CA PHE A 247 -9.48 -19.41 -46.34
C PHE A 247 -10.83 -19.70 -47.01
N ASN A 248 -11.24 -18.87 -47.98
CA ASN A 248 -12.53 -19.00 -48.69
C ASN A 248 -13.75 -18.96 -47.76
N ASN A 249 -13.74 -18.03 -46.81
CA ASN A 249 -14.80 -17.80 -45.82
C ASN A 249 -15.06 -19.00 -44.88
N GLN A 250 -14.03 -19.81 -44.60
CA GLN A 250 -14.15 -20.93 -43.67
C GLN A 250 -13.78 -20.59 -42.23
N ILE A 251 -13.14 -19.44 -42.00
CA ILE A 251 -12.90 -18.88 -40.68
C ILE A 251 -13.06 -17.36 -40.71
N VAL A 252 -13.65 -16.81 -39.65
CA VAL A 252 -13.78 -15.37 -39.43
C VAL A 252 -13.17 -14.99 -38.08
N THR A 253 -12.35 -13.94 -38.09
CA THR A 253 -11.93 -13.25 -36.87
C THR A 253 -12.84 -12.04 -36.67
N VAL A 254 -13.42 -11.91 -35.47
CA VAL A 254 -14.26 -10.80 -35.02
C VAL A 254 -13.52 -10.07 -33.91
N TRP A 255 -13.45 -8.75 -33.99
CA TRP A 255 -12.75 -7.89 -33.05
C TRP A 255 -13.70 -6.81 -32.53
N SER A 256 -13.94 -6.75 -31.23
CA SER A 256 -14.98 -5.88 -30.64
C SER A 256 -14.44 -4.70 -29.83
N ALA A 257 -13.11 -4.47 -29.83
CA ALA A 257 -12.45 -3.39 -29.11
C ALA A 257 -11.88 -2.32 -30.08
N PRO A 258 -12.58 -1.19 -30.29
CA PRO A 258 -12.13 -0.15 -31.22
C PRO A 258 -10.93 0.61 -30.65
N ASN A 259 -10.08 1.16 -31.52
CA ASN A 259 -8.85 1.85 -31.15
C ASN A 259 -8.06 1.09 -30.06
N TYR A 260 -7.76 -0.18 -30.29
CA TYR A 260 -7.14 -1.07 -29.32
C TYR A 260 -5.90 -0.44 -28.67
N CYS A 261 -5.71 -0.67 -27.37
CA CYS A 261 -4.69 -0.03 -26.54
C CYS A 261 -4.70 1.51 -26.63
N TYR A 262 -5.85 2.10 -27.00
CA TYR A 262 -6.05 3.54 -27.23
C TYR A 262 -5.13 4.15 -28.30
N ARG A 263 -4.56 3.34 -29.20
CA ARG A 263 -3.55 3.81 -30.17
C ARG A 263 -3.55 3.11 -31.52
N CYS A 264 -4.20 1.95 -31.65
CA CYS A 264 -4.12 1.15 -32.87
C CYS A 264 -4.97 1.72 -34.02
N GLY A 265 -5.99 2.54 -33.74
CA GLY A 265 -6.84 3.18 -34.76
C GLY A 265 -7.75 2.22 -35.54
N ASN A 266 -7.88 0.96 -35.11
CA ASN A 266 -8.84 0.00 -35.68
C ASN A 266 -10.28 0.34 -35.32
N VAL A 267 -11.24 -0.16 -36.11
CA VAL A 267 -12.67 -0.17 -35.72
C VAL A 267 -13.02 -1.49 -35.04
N ALA A 268 -14.20 -1.56 -34.44
CA ALA A 268 -14.76 -2.77 -33.84
C ALA A 268 -15.96 -3.28 -34.62
N ALA A 269 -16.25 -4.58 -34.50
CA ALA A 269 -17.43 -5.20 -35.06
C ALA A 269 -18.04 -6.25 -34.12
N ILE A 270 -19.34 -6.50 -34.33
CA ILE A 270 -20.06 -7.68 -33.81
C ILE A 270 -20.70 -8.43 -34.99
N LEU A 271 -20.84 -9.76 -34.87
CA LEU A 271 -21.48 -10.61 -35.87
C LEU A 271 -22.84 -11.07 -35.36
N GLN A 272 -23.91 -10.55 -35.96
CA GLN A 272 -25.29 -10.93 -35.67
C GLN A 272 -25.71 -12.10 -36.56
N LEU A 273 -26.23 -13.15 -35.95
CA LEU A 273 -26.86 -14.29 -36.59
C LEU A 273 -28.35 -14.27 -36.27
N ASP A 274 -29.19 -14.24 -37.31
CA ASP A 274 -30.63 -14.40 -37.13
C ASP A 274 -31.03 -15.87 -36.97
N GLU A 275 -32.34 -16.12 -36.83
CA GLU A 275 -32.94 -17.46 -36.68
C GLU A 275 -32.62 -18.42 -37.84
N ASN A 276 -32.25 -17.88 -39.02
CA ASN A 276 -31.89 -18.64 -40.20
C ASN A 276 -30.37 -18.65 -40.45
N LEU A 277 -29.56 -18.21 -39.47
CA LEU A 277 -28.11 -18.07 -39.56
C LEU A 277 -27.64 -17.09 -40.66
N ASN A 278 -28.49 -16.13 -41.04
CA ASN A 278 -28.06 -15.02 -41.88
C ASN A 278 -27.13 -14.12 -41.07
N LYS A 279 -26.01 -13.73 -41.71
CA LYS A 279 -24.89 -13.04 -41.07
C LYS A 279 -25.00 -11.54 -41.34
N GLN A 280 -24.98 -10.73 -40.29
CA GLN A 280 -24.85 -9.28 -40.39
C GLN A 280 -23.73 -8.78 -39.48
N PHE A 281 -22.72 -8.13 -40.06
CA PHE A 281 -21.72 -7.41 -39.28
C PHE A 281 -22.23 -6.01 -38.95
N ARG A 282 -22.09 -5.61 -37.69
CA ARG A 282 -22.27 -4.22 -37.25
C ARG A 282 -20.93 -3.67 -36.83
N VAL A 283 -20.45 -2.65 -37.54
CA VAL A 283 -19.16 -2.00 -37.28
C VAL A 283 -19.40 -0.70 -36.49
N PHE A 284 -18.57 -0.42 -35.49
CA PHE A 284 -18.64 0.77 -34.65
C PHE A 284 -17.24 1.28 -34.27
N GLY A 285 -17.15 2.58 -33.98
CA GLY A 285 -15.92 3.26 -33.58
C GLY A 285 -15.75 3.32 -32.05
N ALA A 286 -14.63 3.89 -31.61
CA ALA A 286 -14.38 4.11 -30.18
C ALA A 286 -15.39 5.09 -29.60
N ALA A 287 -15.72 4.91 -28.32
CA ALA A 287 -16.47 5.89 -27.57
C ALA A 287 -15.79 7.28 -27.67
N PRO A 288 -16.56 8.38 -27.76
CA PRO A 288 -16.00 9.72 -27.93
C PRO A 288 -14.92 10.03 -26.87
N GLN A 289 -13.75 10.49 -27.31
CA GLN A 289 -12.63 10.88 -26.43
C GLN A 289 -12.52 12.42 -26.38
N VAL A 290 -12.09 12.96 -25.24
CA VAL A 290 -11.80 14.40 -25.08
C VAL A 290 -10.29 14.56 -25.00
N ASP A 291 -9.68 15.19 -26.01
CA ASP A 291 -8.25 15.47 -26.08
C ASP A 291 -7.93 16.91 -25.64
N GLY A 292 -6.71 17.19 -25.18
CA GLY A 292 -6.26 18.58 -24.93
C GLY A 292 -6.96 19.32 -23.79
N MET A 293 -7.22 18.63 -22.66
CA MET A 293 -7.81 19.25 -21.47
C MET A 293 -6.74 19.89 -20.57
N ASN A 294 -6.84 21.20 -20.35
CA ASN A 294 -6.01 21.94 -19.42
C ASN A 294 -6.76 22.20 -18.12
N ILE A 295 -6.19 21.78 -17.00
CA ILE A 295 -6.78 21.94 -15.67
C ILE A 295 -5.88 22.87 -14.85
N GLY A 296 -6.41 24.02 -14.47
CA GLY A 296 -5.78 24.98 -13.57
C GLY A 296 -6.42 24.93 -12.17
N LEU A 297 -5.59 24.78 -11.14
CA LEU A 297 -6.03 24.68 -9.75
C LEU A 297 -5.20 25.60 -8.86
N THR A 298 -5.89 26.42 -8.06
CA THR A 298 -5.28 27.25 -7.02
C THR A 298 -5.76 26.78 -5.66
N LEU A 299 -4.86 26.18 -4.89
CA LEU A 299 -5.12 25.67 -3.55
C LEU A 299 -4.52 26.58 -2.49
N GLY A 300 -5.31 26.93 -1.49
CA GLY A 300 -4.84 27.55 -0.24
C GLY A 300 -4.51 26.47 0.78
N LEU A 301 -3.40 26.63 1.49
CA LEU A 301 -2.99 25.74 2.59
C LEU A 301 -2.92 26.55 3.89
N ASN A 302 -3.59 26.07 4.94
CA ASN A 302 -3.64 26.75 6.23
C ASN A 302 -3.52 25.77 7.40
N GLN A 303 -3.18 26.28 8.58
CA GLN A 303 -3.26 25.52 9.82
C GLN A 303 -4.67 25.69 10.41
N ARG A 304 -5.28 24.58 10.85
CA ARG A 304 -6.59 24.57 11.51
C ARG A 304 -6.54 23.67 12.74
N ASN A 305 -6.68 24.24 13.93
CA ASN A 305 -6.79 23.50 15.21
C ASN A 305 -5.70 22.43 15.42
N GLY A 306 -4.46 22.70 15.01
CA GLY A 306 -3.35 21.78 15.19
C GLY A 306 -3.09 20.80 14.04
N THR A 307 -3.91 20.86 12.98
CA THR A 307 -3.77 20.05 11.75
C THR A 307 -3.65 20.95 10.53
N LEU A 308 -3.42 20.36 9.37
CA LEU A 308 -3.42 21.09 8.09
C LEU A 308 -4.83 21.14 7.51
N GLY A 309 -5.10 22.22 6.79
CA GLY A 309 -6.30 22.45 6.02
C GLY A 309 -5.95 22.89 4.61
N LEU A 310 -6.76 22.44 3.67
CA LEU A 310 -6.68 22.74 2.26
C LEU A 310 -8.01 23.36 1.83
N SER A 311 -7.93 24.47 1.11
CA SER A 311 -9.09 25.14 0.54
C SER A 311 -8.90 25.33 -0.95
N LEU A 312 -9.92 25.02 -1.74
CA LEU A 312 -9.92 25.34 -3.16
C LEU A 312 -10.31 26.81 -3.33
N SER A 313 -9.39 27.64 -3.83
CA SER A 313 -9.64 29.06 -4.09
C SER A 313 -10.21 29.27 -5.48
N GLU A 314 -9.60 28.64 -6.48
CA GLU A 314 -10.03 28.69 -7.88
C GLU A 314 -9.78 27.33 -8.55
N CYS A 315 -10.74 26.88 -9.37
CA CYS A 315 -10.62 25.70 -10.23
C CYS A 315 -11.18 26.09 -11.60
N GLY A 316 -10.34 25.95 -12.62
CA GLY A 316 -10.74 26.14 -14.01
C GLY A 316 -10.33 24.93 -14.84
N CYS A 317 -11.26 24.38 -15.59
CA CYS A 317 -10.99 23.39 -16.62
C CYS A 317 -11.29 24.05 -17.96
N ASN A 318 -10.35 23.95 -18.91
CA ASN A 318 -10.52 24.43 -20.27
C ASN A 318 -10.24 23.28 -21.23
N VAL A 319 -11.19 22.96 -22.10
CA VAL A 319 -11.02 21.98 -23.18
C VAL A 319 -10.56 22.74 -24.41
N GLU A 320 -9.35 22.49 -24.89
CA GLU A 320 -8.82 23.19 -26.07
C GLU A 320 -9.45 22.71 -27.38
N HIS A 321 -9.82 21.44 -27.45
CA HIS A 321 -10.43 20.83 -28.64
C HIS A 321 -11.20 19.55 -28.28
N ILE A 322 -12.45 19.42 -28.74
CA ILE A 322 -13.19 18.15 -28.62
C ILE A 322 -13.38 17.49 -30.00
N SER A 323 -12.93 16.25 -30.15
CA SER A 323 -13.07 15.49 -31.40
C SER A 323 -14.34 14.62 -31.38
N ILE A 324 -15.42 15.12 -31.99
CA ILE A 324 -16.68 14.37 -32.06
C ILE A 324 -16.78 13.64 -33.42
N HIS A 325 -16.49 12.34 -33.40
CA HIS A 325 -16.63 11.49 -34.58
C HIS A 325 -18.03 10.87 -34.66
N VAL A 326 -18.76 11.20 -35.73
CA VAL A 326 -20.10 10.63 -35.99
C VAL A 326 -20.06 9.82 -37.28
N HIS A 327 -20.40 8.53 -37.19
CA HIS A 327 -20.35 7.62 -38.33
C HIS A 327 -21.70 7.54 -39.08
N GLY A 328 -21.70 7.79 -40.39
CA GLY A 328 -22.82 7.57 -41.30
C GLY A 328 -22.68 8.29 -42.67
N GLY A 329 -23.55 7.97 -43.64
CA GLY A 329 -23.44 8.46 -45.03
C GLY A 329 -23.91 9.91 -45.30
N ALA A 330 -24.32 10.65 -44.27
CA ALA A 330 -24.87 12.01 -44.38
C ALA A 330 -23.98 13.06 -43.69
N SER A 331 -22.75 13.23 -44.20
CA SER A 331 -21.70 14.07 -43.59
C SER A 331 -22.14 15.50 -43.23
N TRP A 332 -23.05 16.12 -43.99
CA TRP A 332 -23.53 17.49 -43.73
C TRP A 332 -24.48 17.58 -42.53
N LEU A 333 -25.28 16.54 -42.29
CA LEU A 333 -26.22 16.48 -41.17
C LEU A 333 -25.47 16.23 -39.85
N TYR A 334 -24.44 15.38 -39.90
CA TYR A 334 -23.59 15.09 -38.76
C TYR A 334 -22.74 16.28 -38.36
N GLN A 335 -22.17 17.02 -39.32
CA GLN A 335 -21.47 18.26 -39.01
C GLN A 335 -22.41 19.29 -38.37
N GLY A 336 -23.63 19.45 -38.89
CA GLY A 336 -24.62 20.34 -38.28
C GLY A 336 -25.05 19.94 -36.85
N LEU A 337 -24.99 18.65 -36.51
CA LEU A 337 -25.21 18.17 -35.14
C LEU A 337 -24.00 18.44 -34.25
N VAL A 338 -22.78 18.18 -34.74
CA VAL A 338 -21.55 18.49 -34.02
C VAL A 338 -21.51 19.99 -33.73
N ASP A 339 -21.66 20.86 -34.73
CA ASP A 339 -21.64 22.32 -34.58
C ASP A 339 -22.71 22.83 -33.58
N ALA A 340 -23.86 22.14 -33.48
CA ALA A 340 -24.95 22.53 -32.58
C ALA A 340 -24.75 22.11 -31.11
N PHE A 341 -23.93 21.10 -30.86
CA PHE A 341 -23.77 20.50 -29.53
C PHE A 341 -22.34 20.55 -28.99
N GLU A 342 -21.33 20.77 -29.82
CA GLU A 342 -19.91 20.82 -29.45
C GLU A 342 -19.67 21.70 -28.22
N GLY A 343 -20.01 23.00 -28.29
CA GLY A 343 -19.82 23.91 -27.16
C GLY A 343 -20.65 23.56 -25.91
N LYS A 344 -21.78 22.86 -26.06
CA LYS A 344 -22.54 22.36 -24.89
C LYS A 344 -21.84 21.15 -24.25
N ILE A 345 -21.24 20.29 -25.05
CA ILE A 345 -20.49 19.12 -24.59
C ILE A 345 -19.21 19.60 -23.91
N GLU A 346 -18.46 20.53 -24.51
CA GLU A 346 -17.29 21.16 -23.90
C GLU A 346 -17.60 21.73 -22.52
N SER A 347 -18.59 22.63 -22.43
CA SER A 347 -19.00 23.23 -21.16
C SER A 347 -19.46 22.18 -20.13
N THR A 348 -20.18 21.14 -20.56
CA THR A 348 -20.61 20.07 -19.64
C THR A 348 -19.43 19.26 -19.10
N VAL A 349 -18.41 19.01 -19.94
CA VAL A 349 -17.19 18.32 -19.54
C VAL A 349 -16.39 19.19 -18.57
N GLU A 350 -16.17 20.46 -18.89
CA GLU A 350 -15.46 21.42 -18.02
C GLU A 350 -16.10 21.54 -16.65
N ASP A 351 -17.44 21.68 -16.59
CA ASP A 351 -18.20 21.78 -15.35
C ASP A 351 -18.11 20.51 -14.51
N ASN A 352 -18.27 19.34 -15.14
CA ASN A 352 -18.23 18.06 -14.43
C ASN A 352 -16.82 17.73 -13.90
N ILE A 353 -15.78 18.00 -14.68
CA ILE A 353 -14.39 17.80 -14.26
C ILE A 353 -14.06 18.75 -13.10
N SER A 354 -14.40 20.04 -13.22
CA SER A 354 -14.19 21.02 -12.15
C SER A 354 -14.89 20.60 -10.85
N LYS A 355 -16.13 20.09 -10.96
CA LYS A 355 -16.87 19.55 -9.82
C LYS A 355 -16.17 18.33 -9.20
N LYS A 356 -15.71 17.37 -10.01
CA LYS A 356 -15.01 16.18 -9.52
C LYS A 356 -13.67 16.50 -8.87
N ILE A 357 -12.95 17.49 -9.38
CA ILE A 357 -11.74 18.00 -8.72
C ILE A 357 -12.10 18.62 -7.37
N GLY A 358 -13.16 19.43 -7.30
CA GLY A 358 -13.65 19.97 -6.03
C GLY A 358 -13.96 18.88 -5.00
N GLU A 359 -14.66 17.81 -5.40
CA GLU A 359 -14.91 16.63 -4.56
C GLU A 359 -13.58 15.97 -4.10
N GLY A 360 -12.60 15.87 -4.99
CA GLY A 360 -11.25 15.35 -4.70
C GLY A 360 -10.49 16.20 -3.68
N VAL A 361 -10.54 17.53 -3.82
CA VAL A 361 -9.90 18.46 -2.87
C VAL A 361 -10.52 18.36 -1.48
N VAL A 362 -11.85 18.19 -1.37
CA VAL A 362 -12.53 17.97 -0.08
C VAL A 362 -12.07 16.66 0.59
N LYS A 363 -11.87 15.59 -0.19
CA LYS A 363 -11.32 14.33 0.32
C LYS A 363 -9.87 14.53 0.80
N LEU A 364 -9.03 15.21 0.02
CA LEU A 364 -7.65 15.51 0.40
C LEU A 364 -7.56 16.37 1.66
N ASP A 365 -8.43 17.38 1.77
CA ASP A 365 -8.57 18.21 2.98
C ASP A 365 -8.90 17.37 4.22
N SER A 366 -9.84 16.42 4.06
CA SER A 366 -10.20 15.49 5.13
C SER A 366 -9.02 14.61 5.55
N SER A 367 -8.25 14.11 4.58
CA SER A 367 -7.03 13.32 4.84
C SER A 367 -5.97 14.13 5.59
N LEU A 368 -5.72 15.39 5.19
CA LEU A 368 -4.79 16.29 5.88
C LEU A 368 -5.26 16.63 7.31
N GLY A 369 -6.56 16.77 7.50
CA GLY A 369 -7.18 16.94 8.82
C GLY A 369 -7.06 15.71 9.73
N SER A 370 -6.84 14.52 9.15
CA SER A 370 -6.70 13.25 9.89
C SER A 370 -5.27 12.91 10.31
N LEU A 371 -4.28 13.75 9.94
CA LEU A 371 -2.89 13.53 10.33
C LEU A 371 -2.75 13.41 11.86
N PRO A 372 -1.92 12.48 12.35
CA PRO A 372 -1.75 12.27 13.78
C PRO A 372 -1.18 13.54 14.41
N ARG A 373 -1.68 13.88 15.61
CA ARG A 373 -1.16 14.98 16.44
C ARG A 373 -0.10 14.53 17.43
N GLU A 374 -0.02 13.22 17.62
CA GLU A 374 0.79 12.57 18.64
C GLU A 374 1.39 11.28 18.06
N ILE A 375 2.68 11.05 18.33
CA ILE A 375 3.37 9.81 17.98
C ILE A 375 3.85 9.16 19.28
N SER A 376 3.42 7.92 19.54
CA SER A 376 3.78 7.20 20.76
C SER A 376 5.23 6.71 20.71
N LEU A 377 6.01 7.03 21.74
CA LEU A 377 7.31 6.43 22.03
C LEU A 377 7.11 5.35 23.11
N ALA A 378 6.89 4.12 22.65
CA ALA A 378 6.54 2.98 23.50
C ALA A 378 5.36 3.27 24.45
N HIS A 379 5.47 2.93 25.73
CA HIS A 379 4.46 3.19 26.76
C HIS A 379 4.81 4.37 27.68
N VAL A 380 5.89 5.10 27.38
CA VAL A 380 6.50 6.06 28.32
C VAL A 380 6.18 7.49 27.93
N ALA A 381 6.39 7.85 26.67
CA ALA A 381 6.30 9.22 26.21
C ALA A 381 5.54 9.32 24.88
N VAL A 382 5.08 10.52 24.58
CA VAL A 382 4.36 10.86 23.35
C VAL A 382 4.99 12.12 22.76
N LEU A 383 5.40 12.05 21.50
CA LEU A 383 5.88 13.19 20.72
C LEU A 383 4.68 13.99 20.19
N ASN A 384 4.57 15.26 20.56
CA ASN A 384 3.56 16.16 20.02
C ASN A 384 3.97 16.65 18.62
N VAL A 385 3.28 16.18 17.59
CA VAL A 385 3.50 16.58 16.18
C VAL A 385 2.41 17.53 15.67
N THR A 386 1.70 18.19 16.58
CA THR A 386 0.70 19.21 16.24
C THR A 386 1.35 20.36 15.46
N PHE A 387 0.74 20.76 14.33
CA PHE A 387 1.22 21.88 13.52
C PHE A 387 1.04 23.21 14.26
N VAL A 388 2.09 24.03 14.29
CA VAL A 388 2.12 25.34 14.97
C VAL A 388 2.44 26.45 13.97
N GLY A 389 1.60 27.48 13.94
CA GLY A 389 1.73 28.56 12.96
C GLY A 389 1.26 28.15 11.56
N SER A 390 1.19 29.12 10.65
CA SER A 390 0.80 28.89 9.27
C SER A 390 1.95 28.28 8.46
N PRO A 391 1.65 27.43 7.46
CA PRO A 391 2.65 26.98 6.49
C PRO A 391 3.32 28.18 5.81
N VAL A 392 4.64 28.10 5.62
CA VAL A 392 5.40 29.12 4.90
C VAL A 392 5.67 28.61 3.49
N LEU A 393 5.15 29.33 2.49
CA LEU A 393 5.34 29.01 1.09
C LEU A 393 6.45 29.89 0.53
N SER A 394 7.46 29.27 -0.09
CA SER A 394 8.50 29.97 -0.86
C SER A 394 8.40 29.59 -2.34
N SER A 395 9.27 30.16 -3.16
CA SER A 395 9.37 29.78 -4.58
C SER A 395 9.86 28.34 -4.80
N SER A 396 10.39 27.69 -3.77
CA SER A 396 11.07 26.38 -3.89
C SER A 396 10.79 25.41 -2.74
N SER A 397 9.99 25.80 -1.75
CA SER A 397 9.72 24.96 -0.57
C SER A 397 8.40 25.30 0.09
N ILE A 398 7.87 24.32 0.82
CA ILE A 398 6.75 24.48 1.75
C ILE A 398 7.24 24.06 3.12
N GLU A 399 7.28 24.99 4.07
CA GLU A 399 7.75 24.74 5.43
C GLU A 399 6.57 24.60 6.39
N PHE A 400 6.64 23.58 7.25
CA PHE A 400 5.71 23.36 8.33
C PHE A 400 6.46 23.33 9.66
N LYS A 401 5.91 24.03 10.66
CA LYS A 401 6.39 23.95 12.03
C LYS A 401 5.46 23.05 12.83
N ILE A 402 6.05 22.21 13.68
CA ILE A 402 5.33 21.38 14.64
C ILE A 402 5.79 21.72 16.07
N ASP A 403 4.99 21.35 17.06
CA ASP A 403 5.33 21.55 18.48
C ASP A 403 6.65 20.84 18.84
N GLY A 404 6.72 19.53 18.53
CA GLY A 404 7.94 18.74 18.59
C GLY A 404 8.38 18.33 19.99
N LEU A 405 7.63 18.63 21.06
CA LEU A 405 8.03 18.27 22.43
C LEU A 405 7.43 16.94 22.89
N PHE A 406 8.16 16.23 23.74
CA PHE A 406 7.69 15.01 24.39
C PHE A 406 6.87 15.32 25.65
N SER A 407 5.86 14.49 25.91
CA SER A 407 5.03 14.50 27.12
C SER A 407 4.77 13.08 27.63
N PRO A 408 4.42 12.87 28.91
CA PRO A 408 4.10 11.54 29.45
C PRO A 408 2.91 10.89 28.73
N SER A 409 2.95 9.56 28.57
CA SER A 409 1.81 8.81 28.05
C SER A 409 0.70 8.70 29.11
N ASN A 410 -0.51 9.22 28.85
CA ASN A 410 -1.66 9.15 29.76
C ASN A 410 -2.20 7.72 30.04
N LYS A 411 -1.46 6.65 29.70
CA LYS A 411 -1.85 5.26 29.97
C LYS A 411 -1.37 4.87 31.37
N THR A 412 -2.27 5.00 32.35
CA THR A 412 -2.10 4.50 33.73
C THR A 412 -1.47 3.10 33.74
N ILE A 413 -0.26 2.98 34.30
CA ILE A 413 0.37 1.68 34.56
C ILE A 413 -0.40 1.03 35.71
N VAL A 414 -1.21 0.01 35.40
CA VAL A 414 -1.66 -0.97 36.41
C VAL A 414 -0.44 -1.83 36.72
N SER A 415 0.28 -1.51 37.81
CA SER A 415 1.38 -2.34 38.26
C SER A 415 0.81 -3.67 38.77
N SER A 416 1.05 -4.73 38.00
CA SER A 416 0.86 -6.11 38.42
C SER A 416 2.13 -6.56 39.15
N TYR A 417 2.23 -6.18 40.42
CA TYR A 417 3.09 -6.86 41.38
C TYR A 417 2.26 -7.20 42.61
N ASN A 418 1.56 -8.33 42.52
CA ASN A 418 1.08 -9.03 43.71
C ASN A 418 2.29 -9.60 44.44
N ARG A 419 2.80 -8.88 45.42
CA ARG A 419 3.54 -9.49 46.52
C ARG A 419 2.53 -9.62 47.66
N GLY A 420 2.07 -10.84 47.87
CA GLY A 420 1.16 -11.16 48.95
C GLY A 420 1.84 -10.89 50.27
N ASP A 421 1.13 -10.20 51.15
CA ASP A 421 1.35 -10.29 52.59
C ASP A 421 -0.02 -10.21 53.27
N THR A 422 -0.17 -11.16 54.19
CA THR A 422 -1.33 -11.49 55.00
C THR A 422 -1.79 -10.32 55.86
N GLU A 423 -3.11 -10.17 55.94
CA GLU A 423 -3.80 -9.39 56.96
C GLU A 423 -3.33 -9.82 58.36
N ASP A 424 -2.81 -8.88 59.15
CA ASP A 424 -3.26 -8.81 60.52
C ASP A 424 -3.30 -7.37 61.05
N SER A 425 -4.33 -7.17 61.85
CA SER A 425 -4.89 -5.90 62.27
C SER A 425 -4.19 -5.34 63.51
N SER A 426 -3.83 -4.05 63.51
CA SER A 426 -4.14 -3.07 64.59
C SER A 426 -3.27 -1.81 64.53
N ASN A 427 -3.97 -0.66 64.46
CA ASN A 427 -3.65 0.67 64.98
C ASN A 427 -2.20 1.21 64.90
N GLY A 428 -1.96 2.03 63.89
CA GLY A 428 -0.89 3.04 63.90
C GLY A 428 -1.19 4.16 62.90
N ILE A 429 -1.78 5.25 63.36
CA ILE A 429 -1.97 6.50 62.60
C ILE A 429 -0.58 6.95 62.11
N SER A 430 -0.33 6.83 60.81
CA SER A 430 0.90 7.27 60.15
C SER A 430 0.61 8.42 59.20
N ARG A 431 1.21 9.57 59.53
CA ARG A 431 1.37 10.77 58.72
C ARG A 431 1.92 10.41 57.33
N ARG A 432 1.04 10.30 56.32
CA ARG A 432 1.40 10.26 54.90
C ARG A 432 0.48 11.10 54.00
N GLU A 433 -0.23 12.04 54.60
CA GLU A 433 -0.82 13.17 53.89
C GLU A 433 -0.01 14.41 54.29
N ASN A 434 0.34 15.26 53.32
CA ASN A 434 1.22 16.44 53.39
C ASN A 434 2.69 16.25 52.96
N VAL A 435 2.93 15.83 51.71
CA VAL A 435 4.07 16.37 50.91
C VAL A 435 3.73 16.58 49.41
N LEU A 436 2.56 16.13 48.91
CA LEU A 436 2.27 16.17 47.46
C LEU A 436 1.42 17.34 46.94
N ASP A 437 1.15 18.39 47.75
CA ASP A 437 0.25 19.49 47.32
C ASP A 437 0.88 20.89 47.35
N SER A 438 2.21 21.00 47.20
CA SER A 438 2.87 22.32 47.13
C SER A 438 4.08 22.40 46.21
N ALA A 439 4.06 21.69 45.09
CA ALA A 439 4.92 22.01 43.95
C ALA A 439 4.01 22.43 42.80
N SER A 440 3.63 23.71 42.82
CA SER A 440 3.16 24.43 41.63
C SER A 440 4.02 24.01 40.45
N ARG A 441 3.41 23.32 39.48
CA ARG A 441 3.99 22.97 38.17
C ARG A 441 4.40 24.26 37.48
N VAL A 442 5.62 24.71 37.72
CA VAL A 442 6.22 25.80 36.94
C VAL A 442 6.64 25.16 35.62
N PRO A 443 6.02 25.52 34.49
CA PRO A 443 6.54 25.08 33.20
C PRO A 443 7.94 25.67 33.08
N PHE A 444 8.96 24.82 32.92
CA PHE A 444 10.24 25.31 32.44
C PHE A 444 9.98 25.89 31.05
N LYS A 445 9.92 27.23 30.97
CA LYS A 445 9.85 27.94 29.71
C LYS A 445 11.17 27.70 28.98
N TYR A 446 11.17 26.81 28.00
CA TYR A 446 12.18 26.85 26.96
C TYR A 446 12.06 28.22 26.29
N LEU A 447 13.01 29.11 26.57
CA LEU A 447 13.13 30.40 25.91
C LEU A 447 13.47 30.12 24.44
N ARG A 448 12.53 30.41 23.54
CA ARG A 448 12.78 30.49 22.09
C ARG A 448 13.77 31.62 21.82
N ASN A 449 15.06 31.35 21.93
CA ASN A 449 16.07 32.19 21.31
C ASN A 449 16.22 31.72 19.87
N GLU A 450 15.37 32.24 18.99
CA GLU A 450 15.47 32.05 17.54
C GLU A 450 16.62 32.92 17.01
N THR A 451 17.85 32.40 17.02
CA THR A 451 18.86 32.87 16.07
C THR A 451 18.71 32.04 14.80
N GLU A 452 18.08 32.66 13.79
CA GLU A 452 17.94 32.13 12.43
C GLU A 452 19.33 31.97 11.77
N GLY A 453 19.87 30.77 11.86
CA GLY A 453 20.93 30.30 10.98
C GLY A 453 20.36 29.21 10.09
N SER A 454 19.92 29.56 8.88
CA SER A 454 19.45 28.60 7.89
C SER A 454 20.66 27.86 7.30
N VAL A 455 20.91 26.66 7.80
CA VAL A 455 21.74 25.69 7.10
C VAL A 455 20.77 24.87 6.28
N TYR A 456 20.73 25.14 4.97
CA TYR A 456 20.01 24.31 4.01
C TYR A 456 20.86 23.09 3.67
N CYS A 457 20.23 21.95 3.38
CA CYS A 457 20.91 20.81 2.75
C CYS A 457 21.74 21.31 1.56
N ASN A 458 23.06 21.11 1.59
CA ASN A 458 23.95 21.62 0.55
C ASN A 458 24.31 20.48 -0.43
N ALA A 459 24.07 20.72 -1.72
CA ALA A 459 24.54 19.97 -2.91
C ALA A 459 23.59 19.04 -3.70
N SER A 460 22.39 18.68 -3.22
CA SER A 460 21.33 18.13 -4.10
C SER A 460 19.94 18.46 -3.55
N ALA A 461 18.97 18.75 -4.43
CA ALA A 461 17.62 19.14 -4.02
C ALA A 461 16.84 17.93 -3.47
N LYS A 462 17.09 17.57 -2.21
CA LYS A 462 16.36 16.54 -1.47
C LYS A 462 14.89 16.92 -1.32
N MET A 463 14.00 15.93 -1.41
CA MET A 463 12.54 16.17 -1.37
C MET A 463 12.01 16.61 0.01
N LEU A 464 12.68 16.20 1.10
CA LEU A 464 12.25 16.46 2.48
C LEU A 464 13.43 16.88 3.35
N GLU A 465 13.20 17.91 4.18
CA GLU A 465 14.11 18.34 5.25
C GLU A 465 13.36 18.30 6.60
N ILE A 466 13.94 17.63 7.59
CA ILE A 466 13.46 17.61 8.98
C ILE A 466 14.50 18.28 9.86
N SER A 467 14.09 19.35 10.56
CA SER A 467 14.95 20.09 11.48
C SER A 467 14.54 19.82 12.93
N LEU A 468 15.41 19.14 13.67
CA LEU A 468 15.19 18.76 15.07
C LEU A 468 16.01 19.64 16.00
N HIS A 469 15.34 20.43 16.85
CA HIS A 469 16.02 21.27 17.84
C HIS A 469 16.48 20.48 19.07
N GLU A 470 17.57 20.89 19.72
CA GLU A 470 18.08 20.27 20.96
C GLU A 470 17.02 20.14 22.07
N SER A 471 16.05 21.05 22.11
CA SER A 471 14.96 21.02 23.10
C SER A 471 14.07 19.78 22.96
N VAL A 472 13.95 19.22 21.75
CA VAL A 472 13.17 18.00 21.53
C VAL A 472 13.81 16.83 22.27
N LEU A 473 15.13 16.67 22.12
CA LEU A 473 15.90 15.62 22.79
C LEU A 473 15.87 15.79 24.31
N ASN A 474 16.05 17.03 24.80
CA ASN A 474 15.99 17.31 26.23
C ASN A 474 14.59 17.07 26.81
N SER A 475 13.52 17.34 26.06
CA SER A 475 12.15 17.03 26.50
C SER A 475 11.91 15.52 26.63
N ALA A 476 12.47 14.70 25.74
CA ALA A 476 12.41 13.24 25.84
C ALA A 476 13.14 12.74 27.09
N SER A 477 14.35 13.24 27.31
CA SER A 477 15.18 12.95 28.49
C SER A 477 14.44 13.28 29.80
N GLN A 478 13.78 14.45 29.85
CA GLN A 478 12.98 14.90 30.97
C GLN A 478 11.83 13.93 31.29
N VAL A 479 11.03 13.55 30.29
CA VAL A 479 9.86 12.67 30.50
C VAL A 479 10.31 11.27 30.97
N ILE A 480 11.37 10.71 30.39
CA ILE A 480 11.88 9.39 30.79
C ILE A 480 12.40 9.42 32.25
N PHE A 481 12.99 10.53 32.68
CA PHE A 481 13.41 10.73 34.06
C PHE A 481 12.20 10.83 35.01
N GLU A 482 11.22 11.67 34.68
CA GLU A 482 10.02 11.90 35.51
C GLU A 482 9.15 10.64 35.66
N GLU A 483 9.08 9.79 34.63
CA GLU A 483 8.38 8.51 34.65
C GLU A 483 9.19 7.39 35.35
N ASN A 484 10.31 7.72 35.99
CA ASN A 484 11.17 6.81 36.76
C ASN A 484 11.75 5.62 35.96
N TYR A 485 11.95 5.81 34.65
CA TYR A 485 12.57 4.81 33.78
C TYR A 485 14.12 4.81 33.84
N MET A 486 14.72 5.78 34.53
CA MET A 486 16.17 5.89 34.74
C MET A 486 16.61 5.32 36.10
N HIS A 487 16.00 4.21 36.50
CA HIS A 487 16.31 3.46 37.72
C HIS A 487 16.60 2.00 37.38
N TRP A 488 17.68 1.46 37.92
CA TRP A 488 18.12 0.11 37.62
C TRP A 488 18.78 -0.56 38.82
N ILE A 489 18.34 -1.79 39.12
CA ILE A 489 18.97 -2.68 40.10
C ILE A 489 19.87 -3.65 39.33
N VAL A 490 21.17 -3.60 39.59
CA VAL A 490 22.18 -4.47 39.00
C VAL A 490 22.53 -5.56 40.00
N ASP A 491 21.98 -6.75 39.78
CA ASP A 491 22.21 -7.98 40.54
C ASP A 491 22.94 -9.05 39.71
N LYS A 492 23.11 -8.82 38.40
CA LYS A 492 23.77 -9.76 37.47
C LYS A 492 24.65 -9.03 36.47
N ILE A 493 25.90 -9.47 36.38
CA ILE A 493 26.89 -8.94 35.43
C ILE A 493 27.75 -10.07 34.83
N PRO A 494 28.48 -9.84 33.71
CA PRO A 494 29.30 -10.88 33.09
C PRO A 494 30.35 -11.49 34.03
N ASP A 495 30.98 -10.68 34.88
CA ASP A 495 31.91 -11.15 35.92
C ASP A 495 31.27 -11.05 37.31
N GLN A 496 30.48 -12.07 37.65
CA GLN A 496 29.67 -12.10 38.88
C GLN A 496 30.50 -11.98 40.17
N HIS A 497 31.79 -12.33 40.13
CA HIS A 497 32.65 -12.20 41.30
C HIS A 497 32.77 -10.74 41.77
N LEU A 498 32.62 -9.75 40.88
CA LEU A 498 32.64 -8.33 41.26
C LEU A 498 31.43 -7.92 42.11
N LEU A 499 30.33 -8.68 42.09
CA LEU A 499 29.15 -8.49 42.93
C LEU A 499 29.20 -9.34 44.22
N ASN A 500 30.37 -9.56 44.79
CA ASN A 500 30.52 -10.21 46.09
C ASN A 500 31.58 -9.48 46.94
N THR A 501 31.34 -9.34 48.24
CA THR A 501 32.22 -8.57 49.15
C THR A 501 33.65 -9.12 49.22
N THR A 502 33.83 -10.42 48.94
CA THR A 502 35.14 -11.10 48.93
C THR A 502 36.12 -10.44 47.97
N THR A 503 35.65 -10.07 46.79
CA THR A 503 36.47 -9.48 45.73
C THR A 503 37.03 -8.11 46.13
N TRP A 504 36.29 -7.40 46.97
CA TRP A 504 36.64 -6.06 47.44
C TRP A 504 37.45 -6.04 48.73
N LYS A 505 37.80 -7.20 49.31
CA LYS A 505 38.51 -7.32 50.59
C LYS A 505 39.75 -6.45 50.72
N TRP A 506 40.50 -6.26 49.63
CA TRP A 506 41.74 -5.47 49.63
C TRP A 506 41.54 -4.00 49.26
N ILE A 507 40.41 -3.65 48.64
CA ILE A 507 40.09 -2.31 48.16
C ILE A 507 39.19 -1.56 49.15
N ILE A 508 38.20 -2.26 49.71
CA ILE A 508 37.27 -1.77 50.75
C ILE A 508 37.28 -2.75 51.94
N PRO A 509 38.34 -2.78 52.77
CA PRO A 509 38.49 -3.82 53.79
C PRO A 509 37.38 -3.85 54.84
N LEU A 510 36.75 -2.70 55.13
CA LEU A 510 35.65 -2.59 56.08
C LEU A 510 34.34 -3.19 55.55
N LEU A 511 34.13 -3.21 54.23
CA LEU A 511 32.99 -3.89 53.60
C LEU A 511 33.04 -5.39 53.92
N TYR A 512 34.15 -6.04 53.60
CA TYR A 512 34.35 -7.47 53.84
C TYR A 512 34.35 -7.85 55.33
N ARG A 513 34.89 -7.00 56.20
CA ARG A 513 34.90 -7.27 57.64
C ARG A 513 33.51 -7.23 58.28
N GLN A 514 32.63 -6.34 57.81
CA GLN A 514 31.27 -6.24 58.33
C GLN A 514 30.34 -7.26 57.68
N TYR A 515 30.58 -7.59 56.40
CA TYR A 515 29.73 -8.44 55.57
C TYR A 515 30.60 -9.47 54.80
N PRO A 516 31.12 -10.51 55.46
CA PRO A 516 32.04 -11.46 54.84
C PRO A 516 31.30 -12.40 53.88
N ASP A 517 31.81 -12.52 52.65
CA ASP A 517 31.33 -13.41 51.58
C ASP A 517 29.88 -13.16 51.10
N ASP A 518 29.26 -12.03 51.50
CA ASP A 518 27.91 -11.63 51.07
C ASP A 518 27.86 -11.08 49.63
N ASP A 519 26.70 -11.18 49.00
CA ASP A 519 26.44 -10.65 47.66
C ASP A 519 26.19 -9.14 47.68
N ILE A 520 26.59 -8.46 46.61
CA ILE A 520 26.45 -7.03 46.41
C ILE A 520 25.39 -6.77 45.34
N ILE A 521 24.46 -5.87 45.63
CA ILE A 521 23.51 -5.30 44.67
C ILE A 521 23.88 -3.84 44.45
N LEU A 522 23.89 -3.40 43.19
CA LEU A 522 24.09 -1.98 42.86
C LEU A 522 22.76 -1.38 42.44
N ASN A 523 22.24 -0.46 43.26
CA ASN A 523 21.02 0.27 42.97
C ASN A 523 21.40 1.63 42.36
N ILE A 524 21.16 1.76 41.06
CA ILE A 524 21.62 2.87 40.21
C ILE A 524 20.41 3.70 39.80
N SER A 525 20.41 4.99 40.10
CA SER A 525 19.32 5.89 39.70
C SER A 525 19.86 7.24 39.26
N ALA A 526 19.33 7.77 38.16
CA ALA A 526 19.59 9.17 37.80
C ALA A 526 19.09 10.10 38.91
N SER A 527 19.89 11.10 39.29
CA SER A 527 19.50 12.12 40.28
C SER A 527 18.88 13.35 39.65
N SER A 528 19.04 13.51 38.33
CA SER A 528 18.46 14.58 37.53
C SER A 528 18.29 14.12 36.08
N PRO A 529 17.43 14.80 35.29
CA PRO A 529 17.34 14.58 33.86
C PRO A 529 18.71 14.74 33.17
N PRO A 530 19.11 13.81 32.29
CA PRO A 530 20.29 13.99 31.44
C PRO A 530 20.17 15.26 30.59
N SER A 531 21.22 16.09 30.61
CA SER A 531 21.35 17.24 29.72
C SER A 531 21.99 16.81 28.41
N LEU A 532 21.29 17.01 27.29
CA LEU A 532 21.75 16.68 25.95
C LEU A 532 22.13 17.95 25.20
N ARG A 533 23.32 18.00 24.60
CA ARG A 533 23.82 19.14 23.83
C ARG A 533 24.36 18.68 22.50
N LEU A 534 24.00 19.40 21.44
CA LEU A 534 24.49 19.09 20.09
C LEU A 534 25.91 19.62 19.90
N ARG A 535 26.77 18.80 19.31
CA ARG A 535 28.10 19.15 18.81
C ARG A 535 28.12 18.93 17.29
N ASP A 536 29.25 19.26 16.64
CA ASP A 536 29.36 19.23 15.18
C ASP A 536 29.14 17.83 14.55
N GLN A 537 29.26 16.74 15.31
CA GLN A 537 29.17 15.37 14.78
C GLN A 537 28.41 14.38 15.69
N ASP A 538 28.02 14.79 16.90
CA ASP A 538 27.40 13.91 17.88
C ASP A 538 26.60 14.71 18.92
N ILE A 539 26.04 14.01 19.90
CA ILE A 539 25.26 14.59 20.99
C ILE A 539 26.00 14.32 22.30
N ALA A 540 26.50 15.36 22.95
CA ALA A 540 27.06 15.26 24.28
C ALA A 540 25.94 15.08 25.31
N ALA A 541 26.08 14.10 26.18
CA ALA A 541 25.17 13.81 27.27
C ALA A 541 25.92 13.98 28.60
N SER A 542 25.31 14.71 29.53
CA SER A 542 25.77 14.81 30.92
C SER A 542 24.67 14.31 31.85
N ILE A 543 24.98 13.29 32.65
CA ILE A 543 24.03 12.67 33.57
C ILE A 543 24.65 12.55 34.96
N TYR A 544 23.87 12.94 35.96
CA TYR A 544 24.19 12.73 37.36
C TYR A 544 23.45 11.50 37.86
N VAL A 545 24.19 10.55 38.42
CA VAL A 545 23.69 9.25 38.84
C VAL A 545 24.10 8.98 40.27
N ASP A 546 23.19 8.43 41.06
CA ASP A 546 23.51 7.90 42.37
C ASP A 546 23.57 6.38 42.29
N MET A 547 24.67 5.81 42.77
CA MET A 547 24.86 4.38 42.95
C MET A 547 24.90 4.07 44.43
N ILE A 548 23.86 3.38 44.91
CA ILE A 548 23.81 2.83 46.25
C ILE A 548 24.35 1.41 46.18
N ILE A 549 25.39 1.16 46.97
CA ILE A 549 25.94 -0.17 47.19
C ILE A 549 25.12 -0.81 48.30
N GLU A 550 24.47 -1.91 47.98
CA GLU A 550 23.65 -2.71 48.87
C GLU A 550 24.29 -4.09 49.05
N VAL A 551 24.16 -4.66 50.24
CA VAL A 551 24.68 -6.01 50.55
C VAL A 551 23.51 -6.88 50.98
N VAL A 552 23.47 -8.12 50.51
CA VAL A 552 22.47 -9.11 50.90
C VAL A 552 23.03 -9.92 52.06
N ASN A 553 22.63 -9.59 53.29
CA ASN A 553 23.06 -10.29 54.51
C ASN A 553 21.85 -10.96 55.15
N ASN A 554 21.88 -12.28 55.33
CA ASN A 554 20.78 -13.07 55.90
C ASN A 554 19.41 -12.77 55.23
N ASP A 555 19.40 -12.70 53.90
CA ASP A 555 18.22 -12.37 53.06
C ASP A 555 17.68 -10.94 53.21
N GLU A 556 18.35 -10.07 53.97
CA GLU A 556 18.03 -8.63 54.06
C GLU A 556 18.94 -7.80 53.15
N VAL A 557 18.36 -6.87 52.39
CA VAL A 557 19.10 -5.93 51.53
C VAL A 557 19.45 -4.69 52.34
N ILE A 558 20.75 -4.50 52.61
CA ILE A 558 21.26 -3.44 53.49
C ILE A 558 22.07 -2.43 52.67
N PRO A 559 21.65 -1.15 52.57
CA PRO A 559 22.42 -0.12 51.89
C PRO A 559 23.61 0.33 52.74
N VAL A 560 24.83 0.18 52.21
CA VAL A 560 26.09 0.37 52.93
C VAL A 560 26.90 1.59 52.51
N ALA A 561 26.76 2.06 51.27
CA ALA A 561 27.36 3.31 50.79
C ALA A 561 26.58 3.90 49.62
N CYS A 562 26.72 5.20 49.39
CA CYS A 562 26.23 5.87 48.19
C CYS A 562 27.32 6.71 47.56
N ILE A 563 27.54 6.48 46.27
CA ILE A 563 28.49 7.18 45.43
C ILE A 563 27.68 7.95 44.40
N SER A 564 27.97 9.24 44.26
CA SER A 564 27.46 10.05 43.16
C SER A 564 28.45 9.99 41.99
N LEU A 565 27.92 9.78 40.80
CA LEU A 565 28.64 9.69 39.55
C LEU A 565 28.21 10.86 38.67
N GLU A 566 29.17 11.61 38.18
CA GLU A 566 28.99 12.53 37.07
C GLU A 566 29.53 11.83 35.82
N VAL A 567 28.62 11.46 34.94
CA VAL A 567 28.92 10.68 33.73
C VAL A 567 28.78 11.62 32.53
N THR A 568 29.84 11.72 31.74
CA THR A 568 29.75 12.34 30.42
C THR A 568 29.86 11.26 29.35
N ALA A 569 29.00 11.37 28.34
CA ALA A 569 28.96 10.44 27.24
C ALA A 569 28.68 11.18 25.94
N SER A 570 29.03 10.56 24.81
CA SER A 570 28.62 11.00 23.50
C SER A 570 27.66 10.00 22.89
N PHE A 571 26.68 10.50 22.15
CA PHE A 571 25.74 9.70 21.38
C PHE A 571 25.93 10.00 19.90
N SER A 572 26.26 8.98 19.12
CA SER A 572 26.42 9.08 17.67
C SER A 572 25.11 8.67 16.99
N PRO A 573 24.30 9.63 16.51
CA PRO A 573 23.00 9.32 15.94
C PRO A 573 23.12 8.78 14.51
N VAL A 574 22.18 7.92 14.15
CA VAL A 574 21.98 7.36 12.81
C VAL A 574 20.48 7.31 12.53
N ILE A 575 20.07 7.51 11.28
CA ILE A 575 18.69 7.25 10.88
C ILE A 575 18.56 5.79 10.46
N LEU A 576 17.66 5.08 11.14
CA LEU A 576 17.25 3.74 10.76
C LEU A 576 15.74 3.75 10.50
N GLU A 577 15.35 3.46 9.26
CA GLU A 577 13.98 3.56 8.76
C GLU A 577 13.36 4.95 9.00
N LYS A 578 12.60 5.10 10.09
CA LYS A 578 11.89 6.34 10.48
C LYS A 578 12.30 6.83 11.86
N ASN A 579 13.37 6.27 12.43
CA ASN A 579 13.78 6.55 13.79
C ASN A 579 15.21 7.09 13.83
N LEU A 580 15.41 8.07 14.71
CA LEU A 580 16.74 8.49 15.14
C LEU A 580 17.23 7.49 16.20
N VAL A 581 18.13 6.60 15.80
CA VAL A 581 18.79 5.62 16.66
C VAL A 581 20.25 6.02 16.86
N GLY A 582 21.03 5.26 17.62
CA GLY A 582 22.46 5.51 17.72
C GLY A 582 23.13 4.71 18.83
N HIS A 583 24.41 5.01 19.02
CA HIS A 583 25.28 4.35 20.00
C HIS A 583 25.84 5.34 21.01
N VAL A 584 25.94 4.92 22.26
CA VAL A 584 26.51 5.71 23.35
C VAL A 584 27.96 5.30 23.60
N THR A 585 28.83 6.29 23.76
CA THR A 585 30.22 6.12 24.17
C THR A 585 30.46 6.88 25.47
N LEU A 586 30.99 6.20 26.50
CA LEU A 586 31.43 6.85 27.73
C LEU A 586 32.68 7.71 27.46
N GLU A 587 32.61 9.01 27.74
CA GLU A 587 33.73 9.95 27.58
C GLU A 587 34.51 10.11 28.88
N ASP A 588 33.84 10.50 29.97
CA ASP A 588 34.45 10.71 31.27
C ASP A 588 33.52 10.24 32.41
N LEU A 589 34.13 9.94 33.56
CA LEU A 589 33.44 9.51 34.76
C LEU A 589 34.11 10.11 35.99
N SER A 590 33.38 10.96 36.70
CA SER A 590 33.80 11.52 37.99
C SER A 590 32.99 10.94 39.14
N LEU A 591 33.66 10.58 40.24
CA LEU A 591 33.03 9.96 41.41
C LEU A 591 33.16 10.85 42.65
N SER A 592 32.09 10.96 43.43
CA SER A 592 32.11 11.56 44.76
C SER A 592 31.33 10.73 45.77
N LEU A 593 31.80 10.65 47.01
CA LEU A 593 31.15 9.85 48.05
C LEU A 593 30.08 10.71 48.73
N LYS A 594 28.80 10.33 48.63
CA LYS A 594 27.71 11.02 49.36
C LYS A 594 27.68 10.62 50.82
N TRP A 595 27.71 9.32 51.08
CA TRP A 595 27.77 8.77 52.44
C TRP A 595 28.29 7.32 52.43
N SER A 596 28.76 6.84 53.58
CA SER A 596 29.22 5.45 53.77
C SER A 596 29.07 5.02 55.22
N LYS A 597 28.46 3.85 55.43
CA LYS A 597 28.36 3.16 56.74
C LYS A 597 29.55 2.21 56.98
N ILE A 598 30.31 1.91 55.93
CA ILE A 598 31.49 1.04 55.93
C ILE A 598 32.80 1.85 56.00
N GLY A 599 32.74 3.10 56.49
CA GLY A 599 33.90 3.97 56.64
C GLY A 599 34.38 4.62 55.33
N ARG A 600 35.63 5.08 55.30
CA ARG A 600 36.18 5.82 54.16
C ARG A 600 36.41 4.87 52.96
N ILE A 601 35.85 5.23 51.81
CA ILE A 601 36.07 4.55 50.53
C ILE A 601 37.03 5.38 49.69
N HIS A 602 38.12 4.76 49.23
CA HIS A 602 39.10 5.40 48.36
C HIS A 602 38.65 5.29 46.89
N LEU A 603 37.91 6.30 46.40
CA LEU A 603 37.23 6.24 45.11
C LEU A 603 38.16 5.96 43.91
N TYR A 604 39.39 6.46 43.93
CA TYR A 604 40.38 6.21 42.86
C TYR A 604 40.74 4.72 42.70
N LEU A 605 40.52 3.88 43.73
CA LEU A 605 40.77 2.44 43.66
C LEU A 605 39.62 1.68 42.99
N ILE A 606 38.40 2.22 43.02
CA ILE A 606 37.21 1.58 42.46
C ILE A 606 36.82 2.14 41.09
N GLU A 607 37.31 3.35 40.76
CA GLU A 607 37.02 4.08 39.52
C GLU A 607 37.25 3.22 38.27
N ARG A 608 38.39 2.53 38.17
CA ARG A 608 38.69 1.66 37.01
C ARG A 608 37.71 0.51 36.86
N THR A 609 37.34 -0.12 37.96
CA THR A 609 36.34 -1.20 37.96
C THR A 609 34.97 -0.65 37.56
N LEU A 610 34.62 0.55 38.02
CA LEU A 610 33.36 1.20 37.69
C LEU A 610 33.26 1.61 36.22
N VAL A 611 34.34 2.16 35.65
CA VAL A 611 34.44 2.42 34.21
C VAL A 611 34.28 1.12 33.42
N GLY A 612 34.91 0.03 33.87
CA GLY A 612 34.76 -1.30 33.26
C GLY A 612 33.31 -1.79 33.30
N LEU A 613 32.65 -1.70 34.46
CA LEU A 613 31.25 -2.06 34.64
C LEU A 613 30.31 -1.24 33.74
N ILE A 614 30.50 0.09 33.70
CA ILE A 614 29.69 0.98 32.87
C ILE A 614 29.86 0.62 31.40
N LYS A 615 31.09 0.42 30.92
CA LYS A 615 31.35 0.08 29.51
C LYS A 615 30.83 -1.30 29.10
N THR A 616 30.83 -2.28 30.01
CA THR A 616 30.48 -3.68 29.67
C THR A 616 29.04 -4.06 29.97
N VAL A 617 28.36 -3.31 30.84
CA VAL A 617 27.01 -3.62 31.31
C VAL A 617 26.05 -2.47 31.04
N VAL A 618 26.39 -1.25 31.48
CA VAL A 618 25.47 -0.11 31.41
C VAL A 618 25.32 0.42 29.98
N VAL A 619 26.43 0.65 29.28
CA VAL A 619 26.41 1.16 27.90
C VAL A 619 25.64 0.22 26.96
N PRO A 620 25.91 -1.10 26.92
CA PRO A 620 25.13 -2.02 26.09
C PRO A 620 23.65 -2.07 26.45
N PHE A 621 23.30 -1.96 27.74
CA PHE A 621 21.90 -1.89 28.17
C PHE A 621 21.23 -0.63 27.65
N VAL A 622 21.86 0.55 27.78
CA VAL A 622 21.34 1.81 27.26
C VAL A 622 21.20 1.77 25.72
N ASP A 623 22.20 1.24 25.01
CA ASP A 623 22.13 1.05 23.56
C ASP A 623 20.92 0.21 23.14
N LEU A 624 20.57 -0.86 23.87
CA LEU A 624 19.37 -1.66 23.60
C LEU A 624 18.07 -0.85 23.69
N TYR A 625 18.00 0.14 24.57
CA TYR A 625 16.84 1.05 24.63
C TYR A 625 16.87 2.08 23.50
N LEU A 626 18.05 2.61 23.17
CA LEU A 626 18.22 3.61 22.10
C LEU A 626 18.05 3.03 20.70
N LEU A 627 18.24 1.72 20.51
CA LEU A 627 17.90 1.01 19.27
C LEU A 627 16.40 1.02 18.95
N LYS A 628 15.52 1.25 19.94
CA LYS A 628 14.09 1.50 19.67
C LYS A 628 13.88 2.83 18.93
N GLY A 629 14.80 3.77 19.14
CA GLY A 629 14.89 5.05 18.45
C GLY A 629 13.82 6.07 18.82
N VAL A 630 14.07 7.32 18.43
CA VAL A 630 13.11 8.42 18.53
C VAL A 630 12.39 8.55 17.18
N PRO A 631 11.05 8.41 17.13
CA PRO A 631 10.33 8.46 15.87
C PRO A 631 10.39 9.86 15.26
N LEU A 632 10.71 9.92 13.98
CA LEU A 632 10.60 11.15 13.20
C LEU A 632 9.14 11.37 12.79
N PRO A 633 8.69 12.64 12.66
CA PRO A 633 7.40 12.94 12.06
C PRO A 633 7.33 12.35 10.65
N SER A 634 6.53 11.31 10.46
CA SER A 634 6.41 10.63 9.17
C SER A 634 4.98 10.77 8.64
N PHE A 635 4.87 11.08 7.35
CA PHE A 635 3.61 11.01 6.64
C PHE A 635 3.33 9.55 6.27
N HIS A 636 2.09 9.09 6.50
CA HIS A 636 1.69 7.73 6.18
C HIS A 636 1.98 7.40 4.70
N GLY A 637 2.52 6.22 4.44
CA GLY A 637 2.81 5.73 3.09
C GLY A 637 4.13 6.20 2.48
N LEU A 638 4.90 7.05 3.17
CA LEU A 638 6.18 7.55 2.70
C LEU A 638 7.36 6.92 3.47
N ALA A 639 8.41 6.57 2.74
CA ALA A 639 9.70 6.09 3.24
C ALA A 639 10.80 7.10 2.90
N LEU A 640 11.79 7.19 3.78
CA LEU A 640 12.96 8.04 3.62
C LEU A 640 14.01 7.26 2.81
N GLU A 641 14.50 7.84 1.72
CA GLU A 641 15.57 7.32 0.87
C GLU A 641 16.74 8.33 0.82
N ASP A 642 17.94 7.81 0.57
CA ASP A 642 19.20 8.57 0.48
C ASP A 642 19.34 9.65 1.57
N VAL A 643 19.20 9.20 2.82
CA VAL A 643 19.19 10.06 4.01
C VAL A 643 20.58 10.60 4.30
N GLU A 644 20.65 11.92 4.43
CA GLU A 644 21.83 12.66 4.87
C GLU A 644 21.53 13.37 6.18
N MET A 645 22.49 13.39 7.10
CA MET A 645 22.36 14.08 8.39
C MET A 645 23.46 15.12 8.54
N ALA A 646 23.06 16.32 8.92
CA ALA A 646 23.96 17.42 9.24
C ALA A 646 23.66 17.95 10.64
N PHE A 647 24.68 18.53 11.28
CA PHE A 647 24.59 19.09 12.62
C PHE A 647 24.88 20.58 12.60
N ASN A 648 24.22 21.28 13.50
CA ASN A 648 24.52 22.64 13.92
C ASN A 648 24.50 22.66 15.45
N SER A 649 25.11 23.68 16.05
CA SER A 649 25.14 24.01 17.48
C SER A 649 23.81 23.85 18.24
N SER A 650 22.66 23.90 17.58
CA SER A 650 21.34 23.74 18.22
C SER A 650 20.37 22.81 17.49
N ARG A 651 20.75 22.24 16.32
CA ARG A 651 19.83 21.45 15.48
C ARG A 651 20.50 20.27 14.80
N ILE A 652 19.76 19.18 14.68
CA ILE A 652 20.02 18.08 13.74
C ILE A 652 19.16 18.33 12.50
N ILE A 653 19.76 18.29 11.33
CA ILE A 653 19.08 18.46 10.04
C ILE A 653 19.15 17.12 9.31
N ILE A 654 17.99 16.60 8.92
CA ILE A 654 17.85 15.32 8.22
C ILE A 654 17.28 15.64 6.84
N CYS A 655 18.08 15.40 5.82
CA CYS A 655 17.73 15.61 4.41
C CYS A 655 17.47 14.24 3.78
N SER A 656 16.37 14.10 3.04
CA SER A 656 16.02 12.81 2.44
C SER A 656 15.20 12.98 1.18
N ASP A 657 15.40 12.09 0.23
CA ASP A 657 14.44 11.87 -0.83
C ASP A 657 13.29 11.04 -0.28
N VAL A 658 12.08 11.32 -0.75
CA VAL A 658 10.91 10.59 -0.27
C VAL A 658 10.45 9.66 -1.36
N ALA A 659 10.34 8.40 -1.00
CA ALA A 659 9.69 7.44 -1.84
C ALA A 659 8.39 6.98 -1.21
N LEU A 660 7.48 6.55 -2.05
CA LEU A 660 6.36 5.75 -1.59
C LEU A 660 6.94 4.50 -0.94
N SER A 661 6.60 4.24 0.33
CA SER A 661 7.05 3.06 1.07
C SER A 661 6.74 1.80 0.25
N GLU A 662 7.44 0.68 0.41
CA GLU A 662 7.17 -0.52 -0.43
C GLU A 662 5.69 -0.95 -0.45
N GLY A 663 4.96 -0.76 0.65
CA GLY A 663 3.51 -0.95 0.68
C GLY A 663 2.72 0.00 -0.23
N PHE A 664 3.24 1.20 -0.48
CA PHE A 664 2.67 2.22 -1.38
C PHE A 664 3.30 2.22 -2.80
N LYS A 665 4.53 1.72 -2.98
CA LYS A 665 5.14 1.41 -4.29
C LYS A 665 4.48 0.19 -4.92
N GLN A 666 4.05 -0.80 -4.13
CA GLN A 666 3.14 -1.84 -4.61
C GLN A 666 1.81 -1.22 -5.07
N LEU A 667 1.28 -0.22 -4.37
CA LEU A 667 0.09 0.55 -4.81
C LEU A 667 0.30 1.40 -6.08
N LYS A 668 1.55 1.79 -6.42
CA LYS A 668 1.86 2.68 -7.55
C LYS A 668 2.48 1.98 -8.76
N ALA A 669 3.07 0.80 -8.57
CA ALA A 669 3.34 -0.15 -9.65
C ALA A 669 2.06 -0.91 -10.03
N SER A 670 1.02 -0.83 -9.19
CA SER A 670 -0.35 -1.29 -9.45
C SER A 670 -1.35 -0.16 -9.80
N MET A 671 -0.84 1.02 -10.19
CA MET A 671 -1.59 2.11 -10.85
C MET A 671 -0.99 2.32 -12.23
#